data_AF-Q4U8F9-F1
#
_entry.id   AF-Q4U8F9-F1
#
_cell.length_a   1.000
_cell.length_b   1.000
_cell.length_c   1.000
_cell.angle_alpha   90.00
_cell.angle_beta   90.00
_cell.angle_gamma   90.00
#
_symmetry.space_group_name_H-M   'P 1'
#
loop_
_entity.id
_entity.type
_entity.pdbx_description
1 polymer ?
#
loop_
_entity_poly.entity_id
_entity_poly.type
_entity_poly.pdbx_seq_one_letter_code
_entity_poly.pdbx_strand_id
1 'polypeptide(L)'
;MARFNNSLGIKVFSGQTKISEIPIEVLRNLNLKNHRKAANYRENEPDQSLDSLYNDFSLRPPINYLLKNQGLKFDRILGEYISSFKHNFKEDTNLSVYKLFGTDFNLVYLNPNLIPEYQNSNDPSYYQLFLSLLSSVNSVLVDPNKSNLDDLRISCVNLDSCLFSREADKYISDILKYYQRIGAVELSRDYQLNYENVKGVSLLDSIKLVRIGSSRSDIGFSFSPCGFLMPYHLGILSYLCDYNVINCTVPLSGASSGSLSICYSVLKNTFIYCMNVIDSATTRLRQNSVDGENLIKGQNLDTIVKDYLYDTLAEGSNEFINSRIGKITVAYSVLKHLKFRTRSCSNFTSISDLVDCLRASSYIPIYSSKEPLIYKGHHCYDGQLGLNKSLGCPDTDSRRTIRINPYQFTSSSISNQNLLNEFITPNLTKRDQFLMYYIRLKSLIYQLCLREIALENLKMANEFPKELNYCINLYYNISPRSTSKINVIKNFNKDYKKSREYTNLLGLWNSEKLLDLFVLVVMYEKILQVDKYSAKRYRLDPVSDILTKFGKNTPLKKSIQASSITLLTYLYLKISKYPLSTPIQQIPDTLYPIINKDVDNSPNKEKINILKNLLLFITPPFTLNYTYCNTNELLYNIFPGRKLFRISLHSADQYKLRFFYDLGKTESFRWLIQEYIKFENYVYLKILQLITYNSTDNPDFPVISNEFKDDDSKEPLHEVQKNLINNTLSMVGNSPLESQIVTDSVHYKFFKKLNLSVRNCILSNCIDPHFSHIFTHSHFWNYNKHFKI
;
A
#
# COMPACT_ATOMS: atom_id res chain seq x y z
N MET A 1 -1.98 34.63 0.46
CA MET A 1 -2.02 33.80 -0.76
C MET A 1 -0.67 33.79 -1.50
N ALA A 2 -0.26 34.90 -2.15
CA ALA A 2 0.95 34.93 -2.98
C ALA A 2 2.27 34.61 -2.24
N ARG A 3 2.47 35.08 -0.99
CA ARG A 3 3.76 34.91 -0.29
C ARG A 3 4.17 33.46 -0.01
N PHE A 4 3.24 32.56 0.36
CA PHE A 4 3.55 31.16 0.64
C PHE A 4 3.85 30.39 -0.66
N ASN A 5 2.96 30.51 -1.65
CA ASN A 5 3.15 29.88 -2.96
C ASN A 5 4.43 30.38 -3.65
N ASN A 6 4.69 31.70 -3.63
CA ASN A 6 5.91 32.29 -4.20
C ASN A 6 7.18 31.84 -3.46
N SER A 7 7.11 31.61 -2.15
CA SER A 7 8.27 31.13 -1.38
C SER A 7 8.63 29.67 -1.67
N LEU A 8 7.68 28.88 -2.16
CA LEU A 8 7.86 27.44 -2.39
C LEU A 8 7.94 27.06 -3.87
N GLY A 9 7.56 27.95 -4.77
CA GLY A 9 7.39 27.60 -6.19
C GLY A 9 6.26 26.59 -6.42
N ILE A 10 5.31 26.47 -5.49
CA ILE A 10 4.21 25.49 -5.52
C ILE A 10 2.87 26.23 -5.45
N LYS A 11 1.86 25.74 -6.17
CA LYS A 11 0.49 26.25 -6.09
C LYS A 11 -0.33 25.36 -5.15
N VAL A 12 -0.63 25.87 -3.95
CA VAL A 12 -1.50 25.18 -2.98
C VAL A 12 -2.94 25.69 -3.09
N PHE A 13 -3.91 24.78 -3.19
CA PHE A 13 -5.34 25.07 -3.26
C PHE A 13 -5.89 25.56 -1.92
N SER A 14 -6.64 26.67 -1.95
CA SER A 14 -7.15 27.35 -0.74
C SER A 14 -8.62 27.77 -0.84
N GLY A 15 -9.42 27.08 -1.66
CA GLY A 15 -10.86 27.29 -1.71
C GLY A 15 -11.61 26.43 -0.69
N GLN A 16 -12.87 26.78 -0.40
CA GLN A 16 -13.79 25.86 0.27
C GLN A 16 -13.92 24.58 -0.58
N THR A 17 -13.78 23.43 0.07
CA THR A 17 -14.01 22.15 -0.61
C THR A 17 -15.46 21.73 -0.39
N LYS A 18 -16.17 21.43 -1.48
CA LYS A 18 -17.54 20.95 -1.39
C LYS A 18 -17.53 19.52 -0.87
N ILE A 19 -18.43 19.23 0.08
CA ILE A 19 -18.72 17.86 0.48
C ILE A 19 -19.43 17.19 -0.69
N SER A 20 -19.10 15.94 -0.99
CA SER A 20 -19.73 15.19 -2.07
C SER A 20 -21.21 14.93 -1.74
N GLU A 21 -22.10 15.29 -2.65
CA GLU A 21 -23.49 14.84 -2.62
C GLU A 21 -23.56 13.33 -2.90
N ILE A 22 -24.60 12.67 -2.38
CA ILE A 22 -24.84 11.25 -2.64
C ILE A 22 -25.11 11.06 -4.15
N PRO A 23 -24.28 10.30 -4.89
CA PRO A 23 -24.61 10.00 -6.27
C PRO A 23 -25.95 9.24 -6.31
N ILE A 24 -26.94 9.74 -7.05
CA ILE A 24 -28.29 9.15 -7.13
C ILE A 24 -28.23 7.66 -7.53
N GLU A 25 -27.24 7.29 -8.35
CA GLU A 25 -26.97 5.91 -8.74
C GLU A 25 -26.65 4.97 -7.56
N VAL A 26 -26.04 5.47 -6.48
CA VAL A 26 -25.71 4.67 -5.28
C VAL A 26 -26.99 4.22 -4.59
N LEU A 27 -27.96 5.13 -4.38
CA LEU A 27 -29.19 4.79 -3.67
C LEU A 27 -30.06 3.81 -4.43
N ARG A 28 -30.10 3.90 -5.76
CA ARG A 28 -30.87 2.98 -6.62
C ARG A 28 -30.42 1.53 -6.51
N ASN A 29 -29.18 1.29 -6.08
CA ASN A 29 -28.61 -0.04 -5.95
C ASN A 29 -28.74 -0.61 -4.53
N LEU A 30 -29.34 0.10 -3.58
CA LEU A 30 -29.67 -0.49 -2.27
C LEU A 30 -30.87 -1.43 -2.39
N ASN A 31 -30.90 -2.50 -1.58
CA ASN A 31 -32.10 -3.33 -1.50
C ASN A 31 -33.31 -2.53 -0.99
N LEU A 32 -34.54 -3.02 -1.21
CA LEU A 32 -35.76 -2.28 -0.86
C LEU A 32 -35.82 -1.82 0.61
N LYS A 33 -35.35 -2.65 1.54
CA LYS A 33 -35.32 -2.33 2.98
C LYS A 33 -34.39 -1.15 3.25
N ASN A 34 -33.19 -1.18 2.69
CA ASN A 34 -32.18 -0.14 2.87
C ASN A 34 -32.49 1.13 2.07
N HIS A 35 -33.11 1.00 0.90
CA HIS A 35 -33.61 2.13 0.15
C HIS A 35 -34.69 2.88 0.94
N ARG A 36 -35.63 2.18 1.58
CA ARG A 36 -36.64 2.81 2.47
C ARG A 36 -35.99 3.50 3.65
N LYS A 37 -35.00 2.87 4.30
CA LYS A 37 -34.22 3.52 5.35
C LYS A 37 -33.56 4.81 4.85
N ALA A 38 -32.83 4.74 3.74
CA ALA A 38 -32.15 5.90 3.15
C ALA A 38 -33.13 7.01 2.70
N ALA A 39 -34.30 6.64 2.19
CA ALA A 39 -35.35 7.59 1.83
C ALA A 39 -35.96 8.29 3.05
N ASN A 40 -36.24 7.55 4.12
CA ASN A 40 -36.72 8.13 5.38
C ASN A 40 -35.71 9.12 5.98
N TYR A 41 -34.40 8.87 5.85
CA TYR A 41 -33.38 9.84 6.25
C TYR A 41 -33.49 11.13 5.44
N ARG A 42 -33.66 11.03 4.11
CA ARG A 42 -33.82 12.21 3.24
C ARG A 42 -35.05 13.06 3.54
N GLU A 43 -36.12 12.45 4.03
CA GLU A 43 -37.35 13.16 4.38
C GLU A 43 -37.29 13.85 5.75
N ASN A 44 -36.51 13.31 6.69
CA ASN A 44 -36.49 13.77 8.09
C ASN A 44 -35.26 14.62 8.46
N GLU A 45 -34.18 14.60 7.67
CA GLU A 45 -32.96 15.36 7.93
C GLU A 45 -32.87 16.63 7.05
N PRO A 46 -32.57 17.81 7.64
CA PRO A 46 -32.47 19.06 6.88
C PRO A 46 -31.21 19.14 5.99
N ASP A 47 -30.19 18.33 6.24
CA ASP A 47 -28.93 18.32 5.50
C ASP A 47 -28.81 17.01 4.67
N GLN A 48 -29.09 17.10 3.37
CA GLN A 48 -29.12 15.95 2.44
C GLN A 48 -27.71 15.44 2.04
N SER A 49 -26.71 15.65 2.89
CA SER A 49 -25.32 15.28 2.62
C SER A 49 -25.07 13.78 2.74
N LEU A 50 -24.05 13.28 2.02
CA LEU A 50 -23.64 11.88 2.08
C LEU A 50 -23.21 11.44 3.49
N ASP A 51 -22.65 12.37 4.27
CA ASP A 51 -22.21 12.09 5.64
C ASP A 51 -23.39 11.86 6.61
N SER A 52 -24.56 12.49 6.42
CA SER A 52 -25.75 12.23 7.24
C SER A 52 -26.22 10.78 7.07
N LEU A 53 -26.36 10.30 5.83
CA LEU A 53 -26.69 8.89 5.57
C LEU A 53 -25.61 7.93 6.08
N TYR A 54 -24.35 8.36 5.99
CA TYR A 54 -23.22 7.58 6.48
C TYR A 54 -23.20 7.48 8.01
N ASN A 55 -23.96 8.28 8.76
CA ASN A 55 -24.09 8.12 10.21
C ASN A 55 -24.96 6.90 10.59
N ASP A 56 -25.75 6.34 9.67
CA ASP A 56 -26.35 5.01 9.86
C ASP A 56 -25.30 3.92 9.60
N PHE A 57 -24.71 3.41 10.67
CA PHE A 57 -23.69 2.37 10.64
C PHE A 57 -24.14 1.07 9.95
N SER A 58 -25.44 0.79 9.89
CA SER A 58 -25.99 -0.39 9.19
C SER A 58 -25.95 -0.23 7.66
N LEU A 59 -25.92 1.01 7.16
CA LEU A 59 -25.84 1.32 5.73
C LEU A 59 -24.41 1.56 5.24
N ARG A 60 -23.42 1.72 6.13
CA ARG A 60 -22.04 2.00 5.73
C ARG A 60 -21.39 0.92 4.87
N PRO A 61 -21.39 -0.37 5.26
CA PRO A 61 -20.78 -1.39 4.42
C PRO A 61 -21.36 -1.42 2.99
N PRO A 62 -22.70 -1.44 2.77
CA PRO A 62 -23.24 -1.44 1.41
C PRO A 62 -23.00 -0.12 0.67
N ILE A 63 -23.02 1.04 1.34
CA ILE A 63 -22.66 2.32 0.72
C ILE A 63 -21.21 2.32 0.26
N ASN A 64 -20.26 1.85 1.09
CA ASN A 64 -18.84 1.77 0.73
C ASN A 64 -18.62 0.90 -0.49
N TYR A 65 -19.26 -0.27 -0.51
CA TYR A 65 -19.20 -1.16 -1.65
C TYR A 65 -19.68 -0.48 -2.95
N LEU A 66 -20.78 0.28 -2.88
CA LEU A 66 -21.33 1.01 -4.04
C LEU A 66 -20.51 2.24 -4.44
N LEU A 67 -19.95 2.98 -3.48
CA LEU A 67 -19.05 4.10 -3.75
C LEU A 67 -17.75 3.63 -4.39
N LYS A 68 -17.22 2.48 -3.97
CA LYS A 68 -16.05 1.85 -4.62
C LYS A 68 -16.32 1.54 -6.09
N ASN A 69 -17.52 1.07 -6.42
CA ASN A 69 -17.94 0.88 -7.82
C ASN A 69 -17.96 2.21 -8.61
N GLN A 70 -18.48 3.28 -8.00
CA GLN A 70 -18.44 4.62 -8.61
C GLN A 70 -17.00 5.12 -8.80
N GLY A 71 -16.10 4.80 -7.86
CA GLY A 71 -14.67 5.07 -7.98
C GLY A 71 -14.04 4.38 -9.18
N LEU A 72 -14.42 3.14 -9.46
CA LEU A 72 -13.97 2.41 -10.64
C LEU A 72 -14.37 3.13 -11.95
N LYS A 73 -15.59 3.67 -12.00
CA LYS A 73 -16.09 4.47 -13.14
C LYS A 73 -15.28 5.75 -13.30
N PHE A 74 -14.96 6.44 -12.21
CA PHE A 74 -14.11 7.64 -12.23
C PHE A 74 -12.67 7.33 -12.66
N ASP A 75 -12.05 6.30 -12.07
CA ASP A 75 -10.69 5.85 -12.41
C ASP A 75 -10.58 5.49 -13.90
N ARG A 76 -11.63 4.88 -14.46
CA ARG A 76 -11.71 4.59 -15.90
C ARG A 76 -11.64 5.86 -16.75
N ILE A 77 -12.45 6.85 -16.43
CA ILE A 77 -12.54 8.14 -17.16
C ILE A 77 -11.21 8.89 -17.02
N LEU A 78 -10.65 8.91 -15.80
CA LEU A 78 -9.37 9.55 -15.53
C LEU A 78 -8.23 8.86 -16.32
N GLY A 79 -8.19 7.53 -16.35
CA GLY A 79 -7.21 6.78 -17.14
C GLY A 79 -7.31 7.07 -18.64
N GLU A 80 -8.52 7.07 -19.21
CA GLU A 80 -8.73 7.45 -20.63
C GLU A 80 -8.16 8.83 -20.92
N TYR A 81 -8.44 9.81 -20.05
CA TYR A 81 -7.91 11.16 -20.19
C TYR A 81 -6.38 11.22 -20.11
N ILE A 82 -5.77 10.53 -19.15
CA ILE A 82 -4.30 10.51 -19.00
C ILE A 82 -3.65 9.87 -20.22
N SER A 83 -4.23 8.79 -20.75
CA SER A 83 -3.75 8.11 -21.95
C SER A 83 -3.93 8.94 -23.23
N SER A 84 -4.97 9.76 -23.31
CA SER A 84 -5.39 10.45 -24.53
C SER A 84 -4.75 11.82 -24.73
N PHE A 85 -3.67 12.17 -24.01
CA PHE A 85 -3.06 13.51 -24.00
C PHE A 85 -2.72 14.07 -25.40
N LYS A 86 -3.78 14.57 -26.06
CA LYS A 86 -3.98 15.42 -27.21
C LYS A 86 -5.30 16.15 -26.90
N HIS A 87 -5.17 17.29 -26.23
CA HIS A 87 -6.19 18.34 -26.03
C HIS A 87 -7.46 18.09 -25.20
N ASN A 88 -7.66 19.01 -24.24
CA ASN A 88 -8.89 19.63 -23.79
C ASN A 88 -9.87 18.83 -22.91
N PHE A 89 -9.49 18.60 -21.65
CA PHE A 89 -10.36 19.09 -20.58
C PHE A 89 -10.22 20.62 -20.63
N LYS A 90 -11.32 21.37 -20.81
CA LYS A 90 -11.32 22.83 -21.02
C LYS A 90 -10.32 23.54 -20.07
N GLU A 91 -9.69 24.62 -20.56
CA GLU A 91 -8.65 25.43 -19.87
C GLU A 91 -9.03 25.94 -18.45
N ASP A 92 -10.27 25.73 -18.01
CA ASP A 92 -10.77 26.00 -16.65
C ASP A 92 -10.47 24.90 -15.60
N THR A 93 -9.78 23.81 -15.94
CA THR A 93 -9.80 22.59 -15.12
C THR A 93 -8.50 22.32 -14.33
N ASN A 94 -8.51 22.73 -13.06
CA ASN A 94 -8.29 21.95 -11.83
C ASN A 94 -7.68 20.49 -11.82
N LEU A 95 -6.98 20.02 -12.86
CA LEU A 95 -6.25 18.73 -12.94
C LEU A 95 -4.88 18.96 -13.60
N SER A 96 -3.82 18.30 -13.13
CA SER A 96 -2.48 18.36 -13.76
C SER A 96 -1.77 17.01 -13.65
N VAL A 97 -1.06 16.60 -14.71
CA VAL A 97 -0.33 15.32 -14.76
C VAL A 97 1.12 15.59 -15.12
N TYR A 98 2.05 15.10 -14.31
CA TYR A 98 3.48 15.29 -14.48
C TYR A 98 4.19 13.94 -14.50
N LYS A 99 5.05 13.71 -15.50
CA LYS A 99 5.94 12.55 -15.52
C LYS A 99 7.11 12.77 -14.56
N LEU A 100 7.21 11.93 -13.53
CA LEU A 100 8.30 12.00 -12.57
C LEU A 100 9.56 11.35 -13.12
N PHE A 101 10.71 11.98 -12.84
CA PHE A 101 12.05 11.43 -13.08
C PHE A 101 12.38 11.02 -14.52
N GLY A 102 11.61 11.51 -15.50
CA GLY A 102 11.74 11.12 -16.91
C GLY A 102 11.23 9.70 -17.20
N THR A 103 10.19 9.27 -16.48
CA THR A 103 9.64 7.90 -16.53
C THR A 103 8.14 7.91 -16.84
N ASP A 104 7.52 6.74 -16.91
CA ASP A 104 6.05 6.60 -17.00
C ASP A 104 5.35 6.71 -15.64
N PHE A 105 6.09 7.04 -14.58
CA PHE A 105 5.51 7.31 -13.28
C PHE A 105 4.84 8.68 -13.28
N ASN A 106 3.56 8.72 -12.89
CA ASN A 106 2.74 9.92 -12.94
C ASN A 106 2.55 10.53 -11.56
N LEU A 107 2.83 11.82 -11.44
CA LEU A 107 2.36 12.67 -10.35
C LEU A 107 1.12 13.41 -10.84
N VAL A 108 -0.03 13.11 -10.24
CA VAL A 108 -1.32 13.64 -10.65
C VAL A 108 -1.82 14.58 -9.57
N TYR A 109 -1.99 15.85 -9.90
CA TYR A 109 -2.74 16.79 -9.08
C TYR A 109 -4.21 16.76 -9.49
N LEU A 110 -5.09 16.46 -8.56
CA LEU A 110 -6.54 16.48 -8.75
C LEU A 110 -7.14 17.43 -7.71
N ASN A 111 -7.89 18.44 -8.15
CA ASN A 111 -8.53 19.37 -7.23
C ASN A 111 -9.58 18.64 -6.36
N PRO A 112 -9.64 18.89 -5.04
CA PRO A 112 -10.59 18.26 -4.13
C PRO A 112 -12.06 18.42 -4.52
N ASN A 113 -12.43 19.48 -5.26
CA ASN A 113 -13.80 19.69 -5.73
C ASN A 113 -14.19 18.82 -6.94
N LEU A 114 -13.22 18.17 -7.58
CA LEU A 114 -13.43 17.30 -8.73
C LEU A 114 -13.24 15.81 -8.39
N ILE A 115 -12.69 15.50 -7.21
CA ILE A 115 -12.39 14.13 -6.81
C ILE A 115 -13.54 13.57 -5.99
N PRO A 116 -14.13 12.47 -6.44
CA PRO A 116 -14.75 11.57 -5.49
C PRO A 116 -13.69 10.68 -4.83
N GLU A 117 -13.32 10.97 -3.57
CA GLU A 117 -12.54 10.03 -2.77
C GLU A 117 -13.53 8.99 -2.21
N TYR A 118 -13.42 7.74 -2.68
CA TYR A 118 -14.31 6.65 -2.25
C TYR A 118 -13.58 5.51 -1.53
N GLN A 119 -12.26 5.64 -1.37
CA GLN A 119 -11.45 4.66 -0.64
C GLN A 119 -11.47 5.00 0.85
N ASN A 120 -11.65 3.97 1.68
CA ASN A 120 -11.62 4.16 3.12
C ASN A 120 -10.85 3.05 3.83
N SER A 121 -10.59 3.27 5.12
CA SER A 121 -9.88 2.30 5.95
C SER A 121 -10.67 1.01 6.22
N ASN A 122 -11.92 0.93 5.79
CA ASN A 122 -12.84 -0.21 5.95
C ASN A 122 -13.01 -1.02 4.65
N ASP A 123 -12.28 -0.68 3.58
CA ASP A 123 -12.29 -1.47 2.35
C ASP A 123 -11.78 -2.90 2.63
N PRO A 124 -12.31 -3.91 1.92
CA PRO A 124 -11.84 -5.29 2.08
C PRO A 124 -10.40 -5.45 1.59
N SER A 125 -9.65 -6.35 2.23
CA SER A 125 -8.33 -6.77 1.78
C SER A 125 -8.42 -7.73 0.60
N TYR A 126 -7.76 -7.41 -0.52
CA TYR A 126 -7.68 -8.31 -1.67
C TYR A 126 -6.93 -9.61 -1.37
N TYR A 127 -5.91 -9.55 -0.51
CA TYR A 127 -5.17 -10.73 -0.07
C TYR A 127 -6.09 -11.70 0.68
N GLN A 128 -6.87 -11.20 1.64
CA GLN A 128 -7.78 -12.02 2.43
C GLN A 128 -8.98 -12.54 1.60
N LEU A 129 -9.41 -11.81 0.57
CA LEU A 129 -10.38 -12.31 -0.42
C LEU A 129 -9.85 -13.55 -1.15
N PHE A 130 -8.60 -13.49 -1.62
CA PHE A 130 -7.98 -14.64 -2.28
C PHE A 130 -7.74 -15.81 -1.32
N LEU A 131 -7.35 -15.55 -0.07
CA LEU A 131 -7.23 -16.58 0.96
C LEU A 131 -8.58 -17.24 1.29
N SER A 132 -9.67 -16.49 1.36
CA SER A 132 -11.02 -17.04 1.55
C SER A 132 -11.43 -17.97 0.41
N LEU A 133 -11.14 -17.61 -0.85
CA LEU A 133 -11.34 -18.49 -2.00
C LEU A 133 -10.49 -19.76 -1.88
N LEU A 134 -9.20 -19.62 -1.59
CA LEU A 134 -8.28 -20.76 -1.45
C LEU A 134 -8.71 -21.71 -0.32
N SER A 135 -9.18 -21.17 0.80
CA SER A 135 -9.69 -21.91 1.97
C SER A 135 -10.90 -22.74 1.54
N SER A 136 -11.85 -22.12 0.85
CA SER A 136 -13.06 -22.81 0.37
C SER A 136 -12.74 -23.88 -0.68
N VAL A 137 -11.79 -23.63 -1.59
CA VAL A 137 -11.32 -24.65 -2.56
C VAL A 137 -10.71 -25.84 -1.82
N ASN A 138 -9.88 -25.61 -0.80
CA ASN A 138 -9.29 -26.69 -0.01
C ASN A 138 -10.37 -27.51 0.71
N SER A 139 -11.37 -26.86 1.30
CA SER A 139 -12.49 -27.55 1.95
C SER A 139 -13.27 -28.44 0.97
N VAL A 140 -13.55 -27.95 -0.25
CA VAL A 140 -14.23 -28.74 -1.29
C VAL A 140 -13.37 -29.89 -1.80
N LEU A 141 -12.05 -29.70 -1.93
CA LEU A 141 -11.12 -30.77 -2.32
C LEU A 141 -11.06 -31.89 -1.27
N VAL A 142 -11.16 -31.55 0.01
CA VAL A 142 -11.13 -32.52 1.11
C VAL A 142 -12.49 -33.22 1.25
N ASP A 143 -13.60 -32.47 1.18
CA ASP A 143 -14.95 -33.00 1.29
C ASP A 143 -15.93 -32.16 0.42
N PRO A 144 -16.37 -32.66 -0.76
CA PRO A 144 -17.25 -31.92 -1.67
C PRO A 144 -18.72 -32.00 -1.24
N ASN A 145 -19.02 -31.75 0.04
CA ASN A 145 -20.37 -31.69 0.56
C ASN A 145 -21.08 -30.37 0.16
N LYS A 146 -22.41 -30.33 0.33
CA LYS A 146 -23.22 -29.15 -0.03
C LYS A 146 -22.80 -27.87 0.72
N SER A 147 -22.40 -28.00 1.99
CA SER A 147 -21.97 -26.86 2.81
C SER A 147 -20.70 -26.22 2.25
N ASN A 148 -19.69 -27.03 1.94
CA ASN A 148 -18.42 -26.57 1.39
C ASN A 148 -18.59 -25.96 -0.01
N LEU A 149 -19.51 -26.49 -0.82
CA LEU A 149 -19.88 -25.88 -2.11
C LEU A 149 -20.57 -24.53 -1.95
N ASP A 150 -21.46 -24.39 -0.95
CA ASP A 150 -22.09 -23.11 -0.61
C ASP A 150 -21.06 -22.08 -0.10
N ASP A 151 -20.10 -22.51 0.71
CA ASP A 151 -18.97 -21.65 1.14
C ASP A 151 -18.10 -21.22 -0.05
N LEU A 152 -17.80 -22.14 -0.97
CA LEU A 152 -17.09 -21.82 -2.21
C LEU A 152 -17.88 -20.81 -3.05
N ARG A 153 -19.20 -20.97 -3.17
CA ARG A 153 -20.10 -20.03 -3.84
C ARG A 153 -20.00 -18.63 -3.24
N ILE A 154 -20.07 -18.52 -1.91
CA ILE A 154 -19.95 -17.23 -1.20
C ILE A 154 -18.59 -16.60 -1.47
N SER A 155 -17.50 -17.37 -1.40
CA SER A 155 -16.15 -16.87 -1.67
C SER A 155 -15.96 -16.41 -3.12
N CYS A 156 -16.51 -17.14 -4.10
CA CYS A 156 -16.53 -16.74 -5.50
C CYS A 156 -17.28 -15.41 -5.70
N VAL A 157 -18.49 -15.31 -5.16
CA VAL A 157 -19.32 -14.10 -5.26
C VAL A 157 -18.63 -12.91 -4.60
N ASN A 158 -18.12 -13.08 -3.37
CA ASN A 158 -17.41 -12.02 -2.65
C ASN A 158 -16.19 -11.50 -3.44
N LEU A 159 -15.39 -12.42 -3.98
CA LEU A 159 -14.21 -12.08 -4.78
C LEU A 159 -14.62 -11.29 -6.03
N ASP A 160 -15.52 -11.85 -6.84
CA ASP A 160 -15.92 -11.24 -8.12
C ASP A 160 -16.61 -9.88 -7.90
N SER A 161 -17.46 -9.78 -6.88
CA SER A 161 -18.12 -8.54 -6.48
C SER A 161 -17.15 -7.46 -6.03
N CYS A 162 -16.12 -7.80 -5.25
CA CYS A 162 -15.14 -6.83 -4.74
C CYS A 162 -14.07 -6.44 -5.77
N LEU A 163 -13.79 -7.33 -6.72
CA LEU A 163 -12.96 -7.05 -7.89
C LEU A 163 -13.75 -6.35 -8.99
N PHE A 164 -15.08 -6.43 -9.00
CA PHE A 164 -15.91 -5.99 -10.13
C PHE A 164 -15.53 -6.72 -11.44
N SER A 165 -15.16 -7.99 -11.36
CA SER A 165 -14.78 -8.82 -12.51
C SER A 165 -15.10 -10.29 -12.24
N ARG A 166 -15.40 -11.08 -13.28
CA ARG A 166 -15.62 -12.54 -13.17
C ARG A 166 -14.30 -13.28 -13.30
N GLU A 167 -13.54 -13.38 -12.20
CA GLU A 167 -12.21 -14.00 -12.20
C GLU A 167 -12.14 -15.26 -11.32
N ALA A 168 -13.14 -15.53 -10.47
CA ALA A 168 -13.13 -16.63 -9.52
C ALA A 168 -12.83 -18.00 -10.14
N ASP A 169 -13.54 -18.38 -11.21
CA ASP A 169 -13.34 -19.69 -11.90
C ASP A 169 -11.92 -19.84 -12.44
N LYS A 170 -11.35 -18.75 -12.98
CA LYS A 170 -9.97 -18.75 -13.45
C LYS A 170 -8.99 -18.88 -12.28
N TYR A 171 -9.30 -18.25 -11.15
CA TYR A 171 -8.46 -18.35 -9.96
C TYR A 171 -8.48 -19.77 -9.39
N ILE A 172 -9.65 -20.41 -9.36
CA ILE A 172 -9.80 -21.82 -9.01
C ILE A 172 -8.96 -22.71 -9.97
N SER A 173 -9.05 -22.48 -11.28
CA SER A 173 -8.25 -23.23 -12.26
C SER A 173 -6.75 -23.09 -12.01
N ASP A 174 -6.27 -21.89 -11.67
CA ASP A 174 -4.86 -21.66 -11.38
C ASP A 174 -4.42 -22.34 -10.06
N ILE A 175 -5.28 -22.35 -9.03
CA ILE A 175 -5.05 -23.10 -7.78
C ILE A 175 -4.91 -24.59 -8.08
N LEU A 176 -5.85 -25.16 -8.85
CA LEU A 176 -5.82 -26.58 -9.22
C LEU A 176 -4.59 -26.93 -10.05
N LYS A 177 -4.20 -26.10 -11.01
CA LYS A 177 -2.97 -26.30 -11.80
C LYS A 177 -1.72 -26.24 -10.92
N TYR A 178 -1.70 -25.36 -9.91
CA TYR A 178 -0.62 -25.35 -8.93
C TYR A 178 -0.59 -26.65 -8.12
N TYR A 179 -1.75 -27.09 -7.59
CA TYR A 179 -1.85 -28.35 -6.85
C TYR A 179 -1.49 -29.58 -7.68
N GLN A 180 -1.81 -29.59 -8.97
CA GLN A 180 -1.40 -30.63 -9.88
C GLN A 180 0.14 -30.66 -10.02
N ARG A 181 0.78 -29.49 -10.18
CA ARG A 181 2.25 -29.40 -10.32
C ARG A 181 3.01 -29.91 -9.10
N ILE A 182 2.49 -29.69 -7.90
CA ILE A 182 3.11 -30.20 -6.65
C ILE A 182 2.65 -31.62 -6.28
N GLY A 183 1.77 -32.23 -7.09
CA GLY A 183 1.25 -33.58 -6.87
C GLY A 183 0.34 -33.69 -5.64
N ALA A 184 -0.44 -32.65 -5.35
CA ALA A 184 -1.50 -32.66 -4.34
C ALA A 184 -2.83 -33.17 -4.93
N VAL A 185 -3.09 -32.91 -6.22
CA VAL A 185 -4.30 -33.36 -6.93
C VAL A 185 -3.96 -33.95 -8.29
N GLU A 186 -4.84 -34.80 -8.79
CA GLU A 186 -4.89 -35.27 -10.17
C GLU A 186 -6.11 -34.65 -10.88
N LEU A 187 -5.92 -34.23 -12.14
CA LEU A 187 -6.97 -33.60 -12.95
C LEU A 187 -7.21 -34.42 -14.22
N SER A 188 -8.46 -34.82 -14.47
CA SER A 188 -8.87 -35.44 -15.74
C SER A 188 -8.86 -34.41 -16.89
N ARG A 189 -9.01 -34.85 -18.15
CA ARG A 189 -9.05 -33.93 -19.31
C ARG A 189 -10.26 -32.98 -19.29
N ASP A 190 -11.35 -33.42 -18.68
CA ASP A 190 -12.64 -32.74 -18.60
C ASP A 190 -12.95 -32.26 -17.17
N TYR A 191 -11.92 -32.02 -16.35
CA TYR A 191 -12.11 -31.59 -14.97
C TYR A 191 -12.89 -30.28 -14.89
N GLN A 192 -13.78 -30.20 -13.90
CA GLN A 192 -14.55 -29.01 -13.57
C GLN A 192 -14.56 -28.87 -12.05
N LEU A 193 -14.08 -27.74 -11.55
CA LEU A 193 -14.31 -27.31 -10.19
C LEU A 193 -14.87 -25.89 -10.24
N ASN A 194 -16.14 -25.77 -9.91
CA ASN A 194 -16.80 -24.50 -9.68
C ASN A 194 -17.71 -24.66 -8.45
N TYR A 195 -18.44 -23.61 -8.11
CA TYR A 195 -19.34 -23.66 -6.97
C TYR A 195 -20.60 -24.54 -7.19
N GLU A 196 -20.84 -25.04 -8.41
CA GLU A 196 -22.00 -25.88 -8.75
C GLU A 196 -21.66 -27.37 -8.79
N ASN A 197 -20.42 -27.72 -9.18
CA ASN A 197 -20.03 -29.10 -9.44
C ASN A 197 -18.51 -29.33 -9.27
N VAL A 198 -18.18 -30.54 -8.84
CA VAL A 198 -16.82 -31.10 -8.78
C VAL A 198 -16.78 -32.34 -9.66
N LYS A 199 -16.06 -32.29 -10.77
CA LYS A 199 -15.89 -33.41 -11.71
C LYS A 199 -14.43 -33.56 -12.09
N GLY A 200 -13.92 -34.80 -12.10
CA GLY A 200 -12.60 -35.08 -12.66
C GLY A 200 -11.43 -34.49 -11.86
N VAL A 201 -11.64 -34.21 -10.56
CA VAL A 201 -10.60 -33.73 -9.64
C VAL A 201 -10.45 -34.76 -8.51
N SER A 202 -9.25 -35.31 -8.36
CA SER A 202 -8.95 -36.31 -7.32
C SER A 202 -7.88 -35.77 -6.37
N LEU A 203 -8.16 -35.74 -5.07
CA LEU A 203 -7.16 -35.38 -4.05
C LEU A 203 -6.20 -36.55 -3.84
N LEU A 204 -4.90 -36.33 -4.07
CA LEU A 204 -3.86 -37.33 -3.88
C LEU A 204 -3.21 -37.22 -2.50
N ASP A 205 -2.95 -36.00 -2.04
CA ASP A 205 -2.26 -35.73 -0.78
C ASP A 205 -2.74 -34.40 -0.17
N SER A 206 -3.51 -34.52 0.92
CA SER A 206 -4.07 -33.37 1.64
C SER A 206 -3.00 -32.56 2.39
N ILE A 207 -1.85 -33.15 2.72
CA ILE A 207 -0.75 -32.47 3.45
C ILE A 207 -0.08 -31.42 2.55
N LYS A 208 -0.11 -31.65 1.24
CA LYS A 208 0.43 -30.72 0.23
C LYS A 208 -0.50 -29.55 -0.07
N LEU A 209 -1.75 -29.56 0.40
CA LEU A 209 -2.62 -28.39 0.30
C LEU A 209 -2.02 -27.24 1.12
N VAL A 210 -2.17 -26.02 0.61
CA VAL A 210 -1.60 -24.83 1.27
C VAL A 210 -2.40 -24.57 2.53
N ARG A 211 -1.75 -24.70 3.69
CA ARG A 211 -2.33 -24.28 4.97
C ARG A 211 -2.30 -22.76 5.06
N ILE A 212 -3.47 -22.16 5.28
CA ILE A 212 -3.68 -20.72 5.33
C ILE A 212 -4.57 -20.38 6.53
N GLY A 213 -4.50 -19.13 6.96
CA GLY A 213 -5.26 -18.64 8.10
C GLY A 213 -4.33 -18.12 9.18
N SER A 214 -4.50 -16.84 9.47
CA SER A 214 -3.95 -16.18 10.64
C SER A 214 -5.09 -15.41 11.26
N SER A 215 -5.24 -15.48 12.59
CA SER A 215 -6.18 -14.64 13.34
C SER A 215 -5.58 -13.26 13.64
N ARG A 216 -4.28 -13.07 13.37
CA ARG A 216 -3.54 -11.83 13.61
C ARG A 216 -3.10 -11.16 12.30
N SER A 217 -3.21 -9.83 12.25
CA SER A 217 -2.69 -9.08 11.10
C SER A 217 -1.17 -9.06 11.09
N ASP A 218 -0.58 -9.17 9.91
CA ASP A 218 0.88 -9.14 9.75
C ASP A 218 1.46 -7.73 9.93
N ILE A 219 0.70 -6.70 9.55
CA ILE A 219 1.09 -5.30 9.64
C ILE A 219 0.03 -4.48 10.35
N GLY A 220 0.46 -3.43 11.05
CA GLY A 220 -0.39 -2.44 11.70
C GLY A 220 0.30 -1.08 11.68
N PHE A 221 -0.47 -0.01 11.79
CA PHE A 221 0.04 1.36 11.70
C PHE A 221 -0.25 2.13 12.98
N SER A 222 0.79 2.75 13.52
CA SER A 222 0.74 3.55 14.73
C SER A 222 1.01 5.02 14.42
N PHE A 223 0.12 5.90 14.87
CA PHE A 223 0.17 7.33 14.59
C PHE A 223 0.55 8.11 15.86
N SER A 224 1.67 8.86 15.78
CA SER A 224 2.16 9.65 16.92
C SER A 224 1.27 10.87 17.22
N PRO A 225 1.40 11.47 18.40
CA PRO A 225 0.99 12.84 18.66
C PRO A 225 1.67 13.81 17.70
N CYS A 226 0.89 14.77 17.20
CA CYS A 226 1.38 15.83 16.32
C CYS A 226 0.56 17.13 16.39
N GLY A 227 -0.40 17.24 17.31
CA GLY A 227 -1.30 18.39 17.45
C GLY A 227 -1.94 18.79 16.12
N PHE A 228 -1.82 20.07 15.75
CA PHE A 228 -2.39 20.61 14.51
C PHE A 228 -1.70 20.16 13.21
N LEU A 229 -0.67 19.32 13.28
CA LEU A 229 -0.14 18.62 12.09
C LEU A 229 -0.97 17.39 11.71
N MET A 230 -2.15 17.21 12.33
CA MET A 230 -3.11 16.14 12.00
C MET A 230 -3.36 15.93 10.49
N PRO A 231 -3.39 16.96 9.62
CA PRO A 231 -3.46 16.77 8.17
C PRO A 231 -2.39 15.84 7.59
N TYR A 232 -1.18 15.83 8.14
CA TYR A 232 -0.10 14.91 7.74
C TYR A 232 -0.51 13.45 7.91
N HIS A 233 -1.12 13.11 9.04
CA HIS A 233 -1.61 11.75 9.30
C HIS A 233 -2.78 11.37 8.38
N LEU A 234 -3.70 12.30 8.10
CA LEU A 234 -4.79 12.08 7.15
C LEU A 234 -4.27 11.84 5.73
N GLY A 235 -3.24 12.59 5.29
CA GLY A 235 -2.58 12.35 4.02
C GLY A 235 -1.95 10.96 3.93
N ILE A 236 -1.31 10.50 5.01
CA ILE A 236 -0.78 9.14 5.08
C ILE A 236 -1.88 8.09 4.99
N LEU A 237 -2.95 8.25 5.78
CA LEU A 237 -4.09 7.35 5.76
C LEU A 237 -4.73 7.29 4.36
N SER A 238 -4.95 8.44 3.73
CA SER A 238 -5.49 8.53 2.37
C SER A 238 -4.64 7.76 1.37
N TYR A 239 -3.33 8.02 1.32
CA TYR A 239 -2.44 7.33 0.39
C TYR A 239 -2.37 5.81 0.63
N LEU A 240 -2.30 5.38 1.89
CA LEU A 240 -2.22 3.95 2.21
C LEU A 240 -3.55 3.22 1.97
N CYS A 241 -4.69 3.88 2.15
CA CYS A 241 -6.00 3.32 1.78
C CYS A 241 -6.15 3.23 0.25
N ASP A 242 -5.68 4.23 -0.51
CA ASP A 242 -5.72 4.22 -1.98
C ASP A 242 -5.08 2.95 -2.56
N TYR A 243 -3.99 2.50 -1.95
CA TYR A 243 -3.28 1.30 -2.37
C TYR A 243 -3.71 0.02 -1.65
N ASN A 244 -4.75 0.05 -0.82
CA ASN A 244 -5.26 -1.06 0.00
C ASN A 244 -4.24 -1.60 1.04
N VAL A 245 -3.17 -0.82 1.30
CA VAL A 245 -2.17 -1.12 2.35
C VAL A 245 -2.82 -1.06 3.72
N ILE A 246 -3.67 -0.05 3.94
CA ILE A 246 -4.62 0.01 5.06
C ILE A 246 -5.99 -0.41 4.50
N ASN A 247 -6.60 -1.37 5.17
CA ASN A 247 -7.90 -1.97 4.83
C ASN A 247 -8.55 -2.47 6.13
N CYS A 248 -9.78 -3.00 6.06
CA CYS A 248 -10.59 -3.35 7.25
C CYS A 248 -9.90 -4.32 8.22
N THR A 249 -8.93 -5.12 7.76
CA THR A 249 -8.21 -6.12 8.58
C THR A 249 -6.97 -5.55 9.29
N VAL A 250 -6.50 -4.37 8.88
CA VAL A 250 -5.26 -3.78 9.40
C VAL A 250 -5.54 -3.01 10.71
N PRO A 251 -4.93 -3.39 11.85
CA PRO A 251 -5.09 -2.67 13.10
C PRO A 251 -4.39 -1.31 13.05
N LEU A 252 -5.02 -0.32 13.67
CA LEU A 252 -4.52 1.06 13.78
C LEU A 252 -4.43 1.46 15.24
N SER A 253 -3.33 2.11 15.62
CA SER A 253 -3.16 2.66 16.96
C SER A 253 -2.75 4.14 16.90
N GLY A 254 -3.09 4.91 17.93
CA GLY A 254 -2.76 6.31 17.94
C GLY A 254 -2.81 6.93 19.34
N ALA A 255 -2.09 8.03 19.49
CA ALA A 255 -2.13 8.89 20.68
C ALA A 255 -2.32 10.35 20.25
N SER A 256 -3.04 11.13 21.05
CA SER A 256 -3.38 12.53 20.79
C SER A 256 -4.01 12.71 19.40
N SER A 257 -3.56 13.67 18.60
CA SER A 257 -4.00 13.87 17.21
C SER A 257 -3.86 12.63 16.31
N GLY A 258 -2.94 11.71 16.61
CA GLY A 258 -2.86 10.41 15.94
C GLY A 258 -4.09 9.54 16.20
N SER A 259 -4.59 9.51 17.44
CA SER A 259 -5.83 8.81 17.78
C SER A 259 -7.08 9.43 17.15
N LEU A 260 -7.12 10.77 17.09
CA LEU A 260 -8.18 11.49 16.39
C LEU A 260 -8.18 11.16 14.88
N SER A 261 -7.00 11.14 14.25
CA SER A 261 -6.86 10.84 12.81
C SER A 261 -7.40 9.47 12.44
N ILE A 262 -7.04 8.43 13.21
CA ILE A 262 -7.49 7.06 12.92
C ILE A 262 -8.98 6.86 13.23
N CYS A 263 -9.53 7.56 14.25
CA CYS A 263 -10.97 7.49 14.53
C CYS A 263 -11.76 8.15 13.41
N TYR A 264 -11.34 9.35 12.96
CA TYR A 264 -11.98 10.04 11.84
C TYR A 264 -11.89 9.24 10.53
N SER A 265 -10.74 8.62 10.21
CA SER A 265 -10.60 7.84 8.97
C SER A 265 -11.40 6.53 8.93
N VAL A 266 -11.76 5.99 10.09
CA VAL A 266 -12.65 4.82 10.21
C VAL A 266 -14.12 5.25 10.19
N LEU A 267 -14.43 6.38 10.83
CA LEU A 267 -15.80 6.79 11.04
C LEU A 267 -16.38 7.68 9.94
N LYS A 268 -15.56 8.27 9.07
CA LYS A 268 -16.03 9.19 8.03
C LYS A 268 -15.77 8.67 6.63
N ASN A 269 -16.58 9.19 5.71
CA ASN A 269 -16.63 8.67 4.34
C ASN A 269 -15.48 9.18 3.47
N THR A 270 -14.99 10.41 3.69
CA THR A 270 -13.92 11.01 2.86
C THR A 270 -12.86 11.71 3.71
N PHE A 271 -11.60 11.70 3.25
CA PHE A 271 -10.53 12.46 3.91
C PHE A 271 -10.68 13.97 3.68
N ILE A 272 -11.32 14.37 2.58
CA ILE A 272 -11.71 15.76 2.31
C ILE A 272 -12.65 16.29 3.41
N TYR A 273 -13.65 15.52 3.82
CA TYR A 273 -14.52 15.89 4.95
C TYR A 273 -13.70 16.06 6.23
N CYS A 274 -12.81 15.12 6.53
CA CYS A 274 -11.93 15.20 7.70
C CYS A 274 -11.07 16.48 7.66
N MET A 275 -10.55 16.85 6.49
CA MET A 275 -9.81 18.10 6.30
C MET A 275 -10.67 19.35 6.52
N ASN A 276 -11.93 19.35 6.08
CA ASN A 276 -12.87 20.46 6.33
C ASN A 276 -13.19 20.64 7.82
N VAL A 277 -13.34 19.54 8.57
CA VAL A 277 -13.51 19.57 10.03
C VAL A 277 -12.28 20.21 10.68
N ILE A 278 -11.07 19.82 10.27
CA ILE A 278 -9.82 20.40 10.78
C ILE A 278 -9.69 21.88 10.41
N ASP A 279 -9.94 22.25 9.17
CA ASP A 279 -9.87 23.64 8.70
C ASP A 279 -10.83 24.53 9.50
N SER A 280 -12.06 24.05 9.76
CA SER A 280 -13.05 24.75 10.60
C SER A 280 -12.58 24.88 12.05
N ALA A 281 -12.14 23.78 12.67
CA ALA A 281 -11.69 23.76 14.06
C ALA A 281 -10.50 24.69 14.30
N THR A 282 -9.52 24.65 13.39
CA THR A 282 -8.35 25.51 13.48
C THR A 282 -8.68 26.98 13.23
N THR A 283 -9.67 27.28 12.39
CA THR A 283 -10.11 28.66 12.14
C THR A 283 -10.79 29.26 13.36
N ARG A 284 -11.70 28.51 14.02
CA ARG A 284 -12.33 28.89 15.30
C ARG A 284 -11.28 29.17 16.38
N LEU A 285 -10.28 28.30 16.51
CA LEU A 285 -9.17 28.48 17.46
C LEU A 285 -8.33 29.72 17.20
N ARG A 286 -8.02 30.03 15.94
CA ARG A 286 -7.22 31.21 15.58
C ARG A 286 -7.98 32.52 15.83
N GLN A 287 -9.28 32.56 15.52
CA GLN A 287 -10.13 33.73 15.79
C GLN A 287 -10.15 34.06 17.29
N ASN A 288 -10.30 33.04 18.15
CA ASN A 288 -10.25 33.20 19.61
C ASN A 288 -8.90 33.74 20.14
N SER A 289 -7.81 33.68 19.36
CA SER A 289 -6.47 34.15 19.76
C SER A 289 -6.09 35.56 19.29
N VAL A 290 -6.82 36.11 18.31
CA VAL A 290 -6.53 37.40 17.68
C VAL A 290 -7.37 38.52 18.28
N ASP A 291 -8.63 38.23 18.63
CA ASP A 291 -9.56 39.23 19.15
C ASP A 291 -9.51 39.26 20.69
N GLY A 292 -8.49 39.92 21.24
CA GLY A 292 -8.29 40.05 22.70
C GLY A 292 -9.47 40.68 23.46
N GLU A 293 -10.40 41.33 22.75
CA GLU A 293 -11.64 41.92 23.31
C GLU A 293 -12.88 41.04 23.14
N ASN A 294 -12.86 40.07 22.20
CA ASN A 294 -13.92 39.08 21.96
C ASN A 294 -13.45 37.66 22.28
N LEU A 295 -12.76 37.49 23.42
CA LEU A 295 -12.67 36.18 24.05
C LEU A 295 -14.11 35.71 24.29
N ILE A 296 -14.59 34.74 23.51
CA ILE A 296 -15.77 33.96 23.88
C ILE A 296 -15.40 33.28 25.21
N LYS A 297 -15.74 33.94 26.32
CA LYS A 297 -15.33 33.56 27.67
C LYS A 297 -15.60 32.05 27.87
N GLY A 298 -14.54 31.27 28.06
CA GLY A 298 -14.63 29.86 28.45
C GLY A 298 -14.27 28.80 27.39
N GLN A 299 -13.98 29.15 26.14
CA GLN A 299 -13.54 28.16 25.15
C GLN A 299 -12.03 27.88 25.25
N ASN A 300 -11.67 26.70 25.75
CA ASN A 300 -10.31 26.17 25.73
C ASN A 300 -10.19 25.05 24.67
N LEU A 301 -8.98 24.53 24.43
CA LEU A 301 -8.77 23.51 23.40
C LEU A 301 -9.53 22.21 23.70
N ASP A 302 -9.66 21.81 24.97
CA ASP A 302 -10.44 20.62 25.33
C ASP A 302 -11.93 20.80 25.02
N THR A 303 -12.51 21.97 25.32
CA THR A 303 -13.91 22.30 24.95
C THR A 303 -14.10 22.22 23.46
N ILE A 304 -13.17 22.78 22.66
CA ILE A 304 -13.28 22.74 21.20
C ILE A 304 -13.16 21.31 20.68
N VAL A 305 -12.21 20.51 21.18
CA VAL A 305 -12.10 19.09 20.81
C VAL A 305 -13.36 18.32 21.19
N LYS A 306 -13.92 18.56 22.38
CA LYS A 306 -15.15 17.95 22.84
C LYS A 306 -16.33 18.30 21.93
N ASP A 307 -16.54 19.58 21.63
CA ASP A 307 -17.60 20.07 20.74
C ASP A 307 -17.49 19.38 19.38
N TYR A 308 -16.31 19.43 18.74
CA TYR A 308 -16.12 18.80 17.42
C TYR A 308 -16.32 17.28 17.46
N LEU A 309 -15.92 16.60 18.54
CA LEU A 309 -16.17 15.16 18.67
C LEU A 309 -17.68 14.87 18.78
N TYR A 310 -18.45 15.63 19.55
CA TYR A 310 -19.90 15.43 19.63
C TYR A 310 -20.62 15.83 18.33
N ASP A 311 -20.16 16.89 17.66
CA ASP A 311 -20.72 17.31 16.36
C ASP A 311 -20.43 16.30 15.25
N THR A 312 -19.34 15.54 15.39
CA THR A 312 -18.85 14.66 14.32
C THR A 312 -19.17 13.18 14.56
N LEU A 313 -19.25 12.72 15.81
CA LEU A 313 -19.48 11.31 16.15
C LEU A 313 -20.99 11.04 16.30
N ALA A 314 -21.51 10.10 15.52
CA ALA A 314 -22.90 9.67 15.59
C ALA A 314 -23.14 8.54 16.60
N GLU A 315 -24.39 8.32 16.97
CA GLU A 315 -24.81 7.17 17.77
C GLU A 315 -24.51 5.85 17.05
N GLY A 316 -23.84 4.91 17.74
CA GLY A 316 -23.30 3.70 17.13
C GLY A 316 -21.78 3.73 16.84
N SER A 317 -21.12 4.90 17.00
CA SER A 317 -19.70 5.06 16.64
C SER A 317 -18.78 4.12 17.42
N ASN A 318 -19.04 3.95 18.72
CA ASN A 318 -18.25 3.07 19.59
C ASN A 318 -18.44 1.60 19.20
N GLU A 319 -19.67 1.15 18.94
CA GLU A 319 -19.95 -0.22 18.50
C GLU A 319 -19.30 -0.51 17.14
N PHE A 320 -19.39 0.42 16.19
CA PHE A 320 -18.77 0.26 14.87
C PHE A 320 -17.24 0.12 14.98
N ILE A 321 -16.58 0.99 15.76
CA ILE A 321 -15.14 0.90 16.02
C ILE A 321 -14.78 -0.44 16.67
N ASN A 322 -15.56 -0.89 17.67
CA ASN A 322 -15.30 -2.15 18.36
C ASN A 322 -15.49 -3.37 17.44
N SER A 323 -16.41 -3.29 16.47
CA SER A 323 -16.73 -4.37 15.53
C SER A 323 -15.76 -4.50 14.35
N ARG A 324 -14.89 -3.50 14.14
CA ARG A 324 -13.93 -3.51 13.03
C ARG A 324 -12.93 -4.66 13.21
N ILE A 325 -12.69 -5.40 12.12
CA ILE A 325 -11.77 -6.58 12.12
C ILE A 325 -10.38 -6.18 12.64
N GLY A 326 -9.75 -5.18 12.01
CA GLY A 326 -8.51 -4.61 12.52
C GLY A 326 -8.82 -3.69 13.71
N LYS A 327 -8.25 -4.02 14.87
CA LYS A 327 -8.52 -3.28 16.11
C LYS A 327 -8.07 -1.81 16.03
N ILE A 328 -8.86 -0.89 16.59
CA ILE A 328 -8.46 0.50 16.84
C ILE A 328 -8.01 0.65 18.29
N THR A 329 -6.82 1.20 18.51
CA THR A 329 -6.25 1.39 19.85
C THR A 329 -5.90 2.85 20.11
N VAL A 330 -6.55 3.44 21.12
CA VAL A 330 -6.30 4.80 21.60
C VAL A 330 -5.42 4.74 22.84
N ALA A 331 -4.30 5.45 22.83
CA ALA A 331 -3.37 5.49 23.96
C ALA A 331 -3.33 6.87 24.63
N TYR A 332 -3.40 6.85 25.96
CA TYR A 332 -3.33 8.04 26.83
C TYR A 332 -2.37 7.77 27.99
N SER A 333 -1.99 8.82 28.70
CA SER A 333 -1.05 8.72 29.83
C SER A 333 -1.78 8.94 31.15
N VAL A 334 -1.33 8.25 32.19
CA VAL A 334 -1.72 8.51 33.58
C VAL A 334 -0.47 8.74 34.43
N LEU A 335 -0.54 9.63 35.42
CA LEU A 335 0.57 9.84 36.35
C LEU A 335 0.50 8.81 37.48
N LYS A 336 1.50 7.93 37.59
CA LYS A 336 1.59 6.93 38.67
C LYS A 336 3.00 6.96 39.27
N HIS A 337 3.10 7.18 40.58
CA HIS A 337 4.38 7.32 41.30
C HIS A 337 5.34 8.33 40.64
N LEU A 338 4.85 9.54 40.34
CA LEU A 338 5.59 10.62 39.68
C LEU A 338 6.15 10.27 38.28
N LYS A 339 5.68 9.19 37.65
CA LYS A 339 6.05 8.79 36.29
C LYS A 339 4.80 8.64 35.43
N PHE A 340 4.83 9.19 34.22
CA PHE A 340 3.78 8.93 33.24
C PHE A 340 3.83 7.47 32.79
N ARG A 341 2.68 6.82 32.81
CA ARG A 341 2.48 5.45 32.35
C ARG A 341 1.42 5.45 31.26
N THR A 342 1.72 4.81 30.14
CA THR A 342 0.76 4.63 29.05
C THR A 342 -0.35 3.67 29.46
N ARG A 343 -1.58 4.02 29.10
CA ARG A 343 -2.75 3.15 29.07
C ARG A 343 -3.26 3.10 27.64
N SER A 344 -3.82 1.97 27.24
CA SER A 344 -4.46 1.79 25.96
C SER A 344 -5.92 1.39 26.14
N CYS A 345 -6.79 1.91 25.30
CA CYS A 345 -8.20 1.55 25.21
C CYS A 345 -8.49 1.15 23.76
N SER A 346 -9.22 0.05 23.59
CA SER A 346 -9.55 -0.49 22.26
C SER A 346 -10.94 -1.12 22.23
N ASN A 347 -11.73 -0.88 23.29
CA ASN A 347 -13.11 -1.27 23.41
C ASN A 347 -13.85 -0.17 24.17
N PHE A 348 -14.86 0.41 23.55
CA PHE A 348 -15.58 1.59 24.05
C PHE A 348 -17.04 1.24 24.36
N THR A 349 -17.48 1.55 25.56
CA THR A 349 -18.81 1.15 26.07
C THR A 349 -19.95 2.07 25.62
N SER A 350 -19.63 3.31 25.27
CA SER A 350 -20.58 4.31 24.77
C SER A 350 -19.85 5.38 23.96
N ILE A 351 -20.61 6.24 23.27
CA ILE A 351 -20.06 7.42 22.60
C ILE A 351 -19.33 8.32 23.61
N SER A 352 -19.90 8.55 24.79
CA SER A 352 -19.25 9.35 25.83
C SER A 352 -17.92 8.73 26.26
N ASP A 353 -17.85 7.40 26.43
CA ASP A 353 -16.60 6.69 26.75
C ASP A 353 -15.55 6.85 25.65
N LEU A 354 -15.96 6.79 24.37
CA LEU A 354 -15.08 7.06 23.23
C LEU A 354 -14.59 8.52 23.22
N VAL A 355 -15.49 9.49 23.39
CA VAL A 355 -15.16 10.92 23.43
C VAL A 355 -14.20 11.21 24.57
N ASP A 356 -14.48 10.73 25.78
CA ASP A 356 -13.63 10.95 26.94
C ASP A 356 -12.28 10.26 26.79
N CYS A 357 -12.21 9.09 26.15
CA CYS A 357 -10.94 8.45 25.84
C CYS A 357 -10.11 9.25 24.81
N LEU A 358 -10.75 9.81 23.77
CA LEU A 358 -10.08 10.62 22.75
C LEU A 358 -9.60 11.97 23.32
N ARG A 359 -10.39 12.57 24.21
CA ARG A 359 -10.00 13.75 24.99
C ARG A 359 -8.83 13.40 25.90
N ALA A 360 -8.89 12.30 26.66
CA ALA A 360 -7.82 11.83 27.53
C ALA A 360 -6.50 11.63 26.78
N SER A 361 -6.58 11.05 25.58
CA SER A 361 -5.45 10.86 24.67
C SER A 361 -4.81 12.16 24.20
N SER A 362 -5.59 13.24 24.08
CA SER A 362 -5.18 14.54 23.51
C SER A 362 -5.06 15.67 24.53
N TYR A 363 -5.15 15.35 25.83
CA TYR A 363 -5.22 16.35 26.90
C TYR A 363 -3.82 16.81 27.34
N ILE A 364 -3.39 17.98 26.87
CA ILE A 364 -2.11 18.59 27.23
C ILE A 364 -2.34 19.51 28.45
N PRO A 365 -1.74 19.25 29.63
CA PRO A 365 -1.92 20.09 30.82
C PRO A 365 -1.73 21.58 30.54
N ILE A 366 -2.60 22.42 31.09
CA ILE A 366 -2.59 23.89 31.00
C ILE A 366 -2.91 24.40 29.59
N TYR A 367 -2.42 23.74 28.55
CA TYR A 367 -2.69 24.09 27.15
C TYR A 367 -4.12 23.73 26.74
N SER A 368 -4.58 22.53 27.11
CA SER A 368 -5.92 22.05 26.83
C SER A 368 -6.95 22.73 27.72
N SER A 369 -6.76 22.67 29.04
CA SER A 369 -7.56 23.34 30.07
C SER A 369 -6.74 23.49 31.36
N LYS A 370 -7.21 24.31 32.30
CA LYS A 370 -6.70 24.38 33.67
C LYS A 370 -7.26 23.24 34.55
N GLU A 371 -8.45 22.76 34.23
CA GLU A 371 -9.13 21.71 35.00
C GLU A 371 -8.65 20.32 34.58
N PRO A 372 -8.30 19.43 35.53
CA PRO A 372 -7.78 18.11 35.18
C PRO A 372 -8.86 17.24 34.52
N LEU A 373 -8.50 16.54 33.45
CA LEU A 373 -9.38 15.56 32.82
C LEU A 373 -9.29 14.22 33.54
N ILE A 374 -10.44 13.68 33.96
CA ILE A 374 -10.53 12.38 34.63
C ILE A 374 -11.22 11.39 33.68
N TYR A 375 -10.55 10.26 33.43
CA TYR A 375 -11.11 9.15 32.64
C TYR A 375 -10.79 7.82 33.32
N LYS A 376 -11.81 6.96 33.45
CA LYS A 376 -11.73 5.66 34.17
C LYS A 376 -11.07 5.77 35.56
N GLY A 377 -11.45 6.81 36.32
CA GLY A 377 -10.99 7.04 37.69
C GLY A 377 -9.55 7.57 37.83
N HIS A 378 -8.92 8.01 36.74
CA HIS A 378 -7.55 8.51 36.75
C HIS A 378 -7.45 9.90 36.12
N HIS A 379 -6.55 10.73 36.66
CA HIS A 379 -6.11 11.95 35.96
C HIS A 379 -5.34 11.55 34.69
N CYS A 380 -5.87 11.99 33.56
CA CYS A 380 -5.37 11.63 32.25
C CYS A 380 -4.65 12.77 31.57
N TYR A 381 -3.66 12.40 30.77
CA TYR A 381 -2.76 13.29 30.07
C TYR A 381 -2.47 12.76 28.68
N ASP A 382 -1.99 13.65 27.81
CA ASP A 382 -1.61 13.32 26.43
C ASP A 382 -0.71 12.08 26.36
N GLY A 383 -1.02 11.18 25.43
CA GLY A 383 -0.29 9.93 25.25
C GLY A 383 1.22 10.12 24.99
N GLN A 384 1.64 11.29 24.48
CA GLN A 384 3.05 11.63 24.27
C GLN A 384 3.90 11.48 25.53
N LEU A 385 3.34 11.75 26.71
CA LEU A 385 4.08 11.75 27.98
C LEU A 385 4.48 10.34 28.44
N GLY A 386 3.63 9.33 28.19
CA GLY A 386 3.90 7.93 28.50
C GLY A 386 4.65 7.18 27.40
N LEU A 387 4.57 7.65 26.14
CA LEU A 387 5.09 6.97 24.94
C LEU A 387 6.43 7.53 24.43
N ASN A 388 7.18 8.25 25.25
CA ASN A 388 8.43 8.88 24.85
C ASN A 388 9.45 7.90 24.21
N LYS A 389 9.54 6.67 24.71
CA LYS A 389 10.45 5.62 24.20
C LYS A 389 10.06 5.07 22.83
N SER A 390 8.80 5.19 22.43
CA SER A 390 8.29 4.70 21.15
C SER A 390 8.03 5.84 20.16
N LEU A 391 8.64 7.02 20.38
CA LEU A 391 8.43 8.23 19.56
C LEU A 391 6.94 8.63 19.51
N GLY A 392 6.23 8.44 20.61
CA GLY A 392 4.81 8.73 20.72
C GLY A 392 3.89 7.70 20.06
N CYS A 393 4.42 6.62 19.48
CA CYS A 393 3.64 5.62 18.77
C CYS A 393 3.25 4.45 19.69
N PRO A 394 1.97 4.21 20.02
CA PRO A 394 1.55 3.00 20.75
C PRO A 394 1.65 1.75 19.87
N ASP A 395 1.92 0.58 20.46
CA ASP A 395 1.97 -0.66 19.68
C ASP A 395 0.59 -1.06 19.12
N THR A 396 0.60 -1.85 18.05
CA THR A 396 -0.60 -2.37 17.37
C THR A 396 -0.78 -3.86 17.62
N ASP A 397 -2.00 -4.38 17.41
CA ASP A 397 -2.30 -5.82 17.49
C ASP A 397 -1.87 -6.57 16.21
N SER A 398 -0.66 -6.31 15.73
CA SER A 398 -0.10 -6.90 14.52
C SER A 398 1.28 -7.48 14.78
N ARG A 399 1.78 -8.34 13.89
CA ARG A 399 3.14 -8.90 13.98
C ARG A 399 4.21 -7.81 13.82
N ARG A 400 3.95 -6.84 12.93
CA ARG A 400 4.82 -5.69 12.66
C ARG A 400 4.04 -4.37 12.82
N THR A 401 4.63 -3.39 13.51
CA THR A 401 4.06 -2.05 13.68
C THR A 401 4.88 -1.01 12.90
N ILE A 402 4.22 -0.29 12.01
CA ILE A 402 4.78 0.87 11.30
C ILE A 402 4.47 2.12 12.10
N ARG A 403 5.52 2.87 12.48
CA ARG A 403 5.43 4.06 13.33
C ARG A 403 5.48 5.31 12.47
N ILE A 404 4.46 6.14 12.61
CA ILE A 404 4.27 7.32 11.79
C ILE A 404 4.47 8.55 12.65
N ASN A 405 5.38 9.44 12.21
CA ASN A 405 5.65 10.66 12.94
C ASN A 405 6.11 11.80 12.01
N PRO A 406 5.48 12.99 12.06
CA PRO A 406 5.83 14.12 11.20
C PRO A 406 7.15 14.80 11.58
N TYR A 407 7.70 14.53 12.75
CA TYR A 407 8.99 15.11 13.17
C TYR A 407 10.17 14.30 12.64
N GLN A 408 11.26 15.00 12.38
CA GLN A 408 12.51 14.36 12.00
C GLN A 408 13.27 13.94 13.26
N PHE A 409 13.47 12.63 13.44
CA PHE A 409 14.28 12.10 14.54
C PHE A 409 15.64 11.66 14.03
N THR A 410 16.71 12.03 14.74
CA THR A 410 18.05 11.55 14.48
C THR A 410 18.36 10.41 15.44
N SER A 411 17.75 9.23 15.25
CA SER A 411 18.17 8.01 15.96
C SER A 411 18.92 7.08 15.01
N SER A 412 19.93 6.40 15.55
CA SER A 412 20.64 5.33 14.83
C SER A 412 19.67 4.22 14.37
N SER A 413 18.61 3.93 15.13
CA SER A 413 17.56 2.97 14.75
C SER A 413 16.74 3.38 13.52
N ILE A 414 16.47 4.67 13.31
CA ILE A 414 15.77 5.16 12.12
C ILE A 414 16.72 5.28 10.92
N SER A 415 17.99 5.60 11.17
CA SER A 415 18.99 5.70 10.11
C SER A 415 19.53 4.35 9.65
N ASN A 416 19.52 3.34 10.52
CA ASN A 416 20.05 2.02 10.22
C ASN A 416 19.12 1.27 9.27
N GLN A 417 19.74 0.77 8.21
CA GLN A 417 19.07 0.18 7.07
C GLN A 417 18.95 -1.33 7.29
N ASN A 418 17.72 -1.81 7.45
CA ASN A 418 17.39 -3.24 7.54
C ASN A 418 16.33 -3.58 6.50
N LEU A 419 16.08 -4.89 6.31
CA LEU A 419 15.01 -5.38 5.45
C LEU A 419 13.59 -5.01 5.92
N LEU A 420 13.39 -4.50 7.14
CA LEU A 420 12.09 -3.97 7.59
C LEU A 420 12.13 -2.44 7.64
N ASN A 421 11.16 -1.76 7.02
CA ASN A 421 10.95 -0.31 7.14
C ASN A 421 9.84 -0.01 8.15
N GLU A 422 10.19 0.27 9.40
CA GLU A 422 9.19 0.43 10.46
C GLU A 422 8.78 1.89 10.71
N PHE A 423 9.20 2.83 9.85
CA PHE A 423 9.00 4.26 10.10
C PHE A 423 8.57 5.03 8.85
N ILE A 424 7.49 5.81 8.98
CA ILE A 424 7.12 6.87 8.03
C ILE A 424 7.41 8.21 8.69
N THR A 425 8.50 8.84 8.29
CA THR A 425 8.97 10.12 8.82
C THR A 425 9.73 10.90 7.73
N PRO A 426 9.87 12.23 7.84
CA PRO A 426 10.60 13.05 6.86
C PRO A 426 12.05 12.64 6.57
N ASN A 427 12.65 11.78 7.40
CA ASN A 427 13.98 11.21 7.14
C ASN A 427 14.07 10.40 5.84
N LEU A 428 12.94 9.91 5.32
CA LEU A 428 12.92 9.12 4.09
C LEU A 428 13.45 9.92 2.89
N THR A 429 13.33 11.25 2.89
CA THR A 429 13.87 12.16 1.87
C THR A 429 15.37 11.97 1.61
N LYS A 430 16.13 11.52 2.62
CA LYS A 430 17.59 11.25 2.46
C LYS A 430 17.90 10.14 1.44
N ARG A 431 16.90 9.34 1.05
CA ARG A 431 17.02 8.23 0.10
C ARG A 431 16.42 8.52 -1.27
N ASP A 432 16.03 9.77 -1.55
CA ASP A 432 15.37 10.14 -2.81
C ASP A 432 16.22 9.75 -4.04
N GLN A 433 17.55 9.79 -3.96
CA GLN A 433 18.41 9.34 -5.07
C GLN A 433 18.23 7.86 -5.43
N PHE A 434 18.11 6.98 -4.43
CA PHE A 434 17.86 5.55 -4.65
C PHE A 434 16.42 5.28 -5.09
N LEU A 435 15.46 6.04 -4.55
CA LEU A 435 14.06 6.01 -4.98
C LEU A 435 13.92 6.42 -6.46
N MET A 436 14.59 7.50 -6.88
CA MET A 436 14.61 7.96 -8.27
C MET A 436 15.19 6.92 -9.21
N TYR A 437 16.31 6.30 -8.83
CA TYR A 437 16.90 5.21 -9.59
C TYR A 437 15.94 4.02 -9.69
N TYR A 438 15.33 3.60 -8.58
CA TYR A 438 14.43 2.45 -8.54
C TYR A 438 13.17 2.67 -9.40
N ILE A 439 12.58 3.87 -9.38
CA ILE A 439 11.43 4.20 -10.23
C ILE A 439 11.81 4.14 -11.71
N ARG A 440 12.98 4.68 -12.09
CA ARG A 440 13.48 4.57 -13.47
C ARG A 440 13.71 3.12 -13.88
N LEU A 441 14.33 2.33 -13.00
CA LEU A 441 14.55 0.91 -13.23
C LEU A 441 13.22 0.18 -13.46
N LYS A 442 12.22 0.42 -12.62
CA LYS A 442 10.91 -0.25 -12.74
C LYS A 442 10.11 0.23 -13.95
N SER A 443 10.19 1.50 -14.32
CA SER A 443 9.64 1.99 -15.58
C SER A 443 10.30 1.33 -16.79
N LEU A 444 11.63 1.17 -16.79
CA LEU A 444 12.35 0.46 -17.85
C LEU A 444 11.93 -1.02 -17.92
N ILE A 445 11.91 -1.72 -16.79
CA ILE A 445 11.49 -3.13 -16.71
C ILE A 445 10.07 -3.30 -17.23
N TYR A 446 9.16 -2.40 -16.84
CA TYR A 446 7.78 -2.39 -17.33
C TYR A 446 7.72 -2.26 -18.85
N GLN A 447 8.43 -1.27 -19.43
CA GLN A 447 8.49 -1.10 -20.89
C GLN A 447 9.09 -2.31 -21.61
N LEU A 448 10.13 -2.94 -21.06
CA LEU A 448 10.71 -4.16 -21.62
C LEU A 448 9.71 -5.35 -21.55
N CYS A 449 8.91 -5.45 -20.49
CA CYS A 449 7.87 -6.48 -20.39
C CYS A 449 6.73 -6.23 -21.40
N LEU A 450 6.29 -4.98 -21.56
CA LEU A 450 5.31 -4.63 -22.60
C LEU A 450 5.83 -4.98 -23.99
N ARG A 451 7.13 -4.72 -24.24
CA ARG A 451 7.78 -5.06 -25.50
C ARG A 451 7.86 -6.57 -25.74
N GLU A 452 8.22 -7.35 -24.73
CA GLU A 452 8.18 -8.82 -24.81
C GLU A 452 6.78 -9.32 -25.19
N ILE A 453 5.75 -8.83 -24.51
CA ILE A 453 4.35 -9.19 -24.81
C ILE A 453 3.93 -8.76 -26.22
N ALA A 454 4.39 -7.59 -26.69
CA ALA A 454 4.12 -7.14 -28.05
C ALA A 454 4.78 -8.07 -29.09
N LEU A 455 6.03 -8.49 -28.87
CA LEU A 455 6.71 -9.45 -29.73
C LEU A 455 6.06 -10.84 -29.69
N GLU A 456 5.60 -11.29 -28.52
CA GLU A 456 4.80 -12.52 -28.38
C GLU A 456 3.53 -12.44 -29.25
N ASN A 457 2.79 -11.33 -29.20
CA ASN A 457 1.59 -11.12 -30.03
C ASN A 457 1.90 -11.12 -31.53
N LEU A 458 3.07 -10.63 -31.93
CA LEU A 458 3.55 -10.63 -33.32
C LEU A 458 4.18 -11.96 -33.76
N LYS A 459 4.21 -12.99 -32.90
CA LYS A 459 4.91 -14.27 -33.13
C LYS A 459 6.43 -14.11 -33.38
N MET A 460 7.03 -13.05 -32.81
CA MET A 460 8.45 -12.71 -32.90
C MET A 460 9.18 -12.85 -31.56
N ALA A 461 8.70 -13.74 -30.67
CA ALA A 461 9.26 -13.92 -29.32
C ALA A 461 10.77 -14.26 -29.32
N ASN A 462 11.27 -14.89 -30.38
CA ASN A 462 12.68 -15.26 -30.55
C ASN A 462 13.61 -14.05 -30.77
N GLU A 463 13.08 -12.85 -31.06
CA GLU A 463 13.88 -11.62 -31.21
C GLU A 463 14.23 -10.99 -29.86
N PHE A 464 13.38 -11.17 -28.84
CA PHE A 464 13.59 -10.54 -27.53
C PHE A 464 14.91 -10.95 -26.86
N PRO A 465 15.38 -12.22 -26.90
CA PRO A 465 16.70 -12.59 -26.40
C PRO A 465 17.85 -11.86 -27.08
N LYS A 466 17.73 -11.53 -28.37
CA LYS A 466 18.76 -10.75 -29.09
C LYS A 466 18.80 -9.32 -28.57
N GLU A 467 17.64 -8.71 -28.31
CA GLU A 467 17.56 -7.39 -27.69
C GLU A 467 18.19 -7.37 -26.29
N LEU A 468 17.91 -8.39 -25.46
CA LEU A 468 18.52 -8.51 -24.13
C LEU A 468 20.05 -8.61 -24.21
N ASN A 469 20.59 -9.36 -25.18
CA ASN A 469 22.04 -9.43 -25.41
C ASN A 469 22.62 -8.06 -25.79
N TYR A 470 21.97 -7.31 -26.68
CA TYR A 470 22.42 -5.94 -26.99
C TYR A 470 22.33 -5.02 -25.77
N CYS A 471 21.31 -5.16 -24.93
CA CYS A 471 21.22 -4.41 -23.67
C CYS A 471 22.40 -4.72 -22.73
N ILE A 472 22.74 -6.00 -22.54
CA ILE A 472 23.85 -6.43 -21.68
C ILE A 472 25.19 -5.86 -22.20
N ASN A 473 25.43 -5.96 -23.51
CA ASN A 473 26.66 -5.43 -24.10
C ASN A 473 26.72 -3.89 -24.01
N LEU A 474 25.61 -3.20 -24.28
CA LEU A 474 25.53 -1.74 -24.14
C LEU A 474 25.74 -1.29 -22.68
N TYR A 475 25.21 -2.04 -21.71
CA TYR A 475 25.42 -1.78 -20.28
C TYR A 475 26.92 -1.72 -19.94
N TYR A 476 27.73 -2.65 -20.48
CA TYR A 476 29.17 -2.67 -20.26
C TYR A 476 29.90 -1.52 -20.97
N ASN A 477 29.45 -1.14 -22.17
CA ASN A 477 30.03 -0.02 -22.94
C ASN A 477 29.82 1.36 -22.28
N ILE A 478 28.78 1.53 -21.45
CA ILE A 478 28.51 2.80 -20.77
C ILE A 478 29.40 2.93 -19.53
N SER A 479 30.51 3.66 -19.60
CA SER A 479 31.42 3.87 -18.46
C SER A 479 31.49 5.35 -18.01
N PRO A 480 31.70 5.62 -16.71
CA PRO A 480 31.93 6.97 -16.22
C PRO A 480 33.32 7.48 -16.64
N ARG A 481 33.43 8.77 -17.00
CA ARG A 481 34.71 9.44 -17.36
C ARG A 481 35.55 9.83 -16.14
N SER A 482 34.92 10.07 -14.99
CA SER A 482 35.55 10.46 -13.71
C SER A 482 34.61 10.19 -12.53
N THR A 483 35.15 10.04 -11.32
CA THR A 483 34.42 9.79 -10.07
C THR A 483 33.84 11.06 -9.41
N SER A 484 34.11 12.27 -9.94
CA SER A 484 33.62 13.51 -9.34
C SER A 484 32.12 13.72 -9.59
N LYS A 485 31.38 14.13 -8.54
CA LYS A 485 29.90 14.17 -8.49
C LYS A 485 29.25 15.39 -9.17
N ILE A 486 29.93 16.08 -10.09
CA ILE A 486 29.40 17.32 -10.68
C ILE A 486 28.76 17.02 -12.04
N ASN A 487 27.43 17.06 -12.07
CA ASN A 487 26.57 16.94 -13.25
C ASN A 487 26.56 15.54 -13.93
N VAL A 488 25.66 14.67 -13.44
CA VAL A 488 25.48 13.25 -13.83
C VAL A 488 25.51 13.03 -15.35
N ILE A 489 24.84 13.89 -16.12
CA ILE A 489 24.72 13.74 -17.57
C ILE A 489 26.02 14.08 -18.30
N LYS A 490 26.85 14.98 -17.74
CA LYS A 490 28.10 15.44 -18.39
C LYS A 490 29.28 14.49 -18.14
N ASN A 491 29.20 13.61 -17.14
CA ASN A 491 30.34 12.80 -16.66
C ASN A 491 30.46 11.41 -17.29
N PHE A 492 29.65 11.07 -18.30
CA PHE A 492 29.71 9.76 -18.96
C PHE A 492 30.36 9.82 -20.33
N ASN A 493 31.00 8.72 -20.73
CA ASN A 493 31.54 8.61 -22.06
C ASN A 493 30.40 8.51 -23.08
N LYS A 494 30.29 9.47 -24.02
CA LYS A 494 29.26 9.43 -25.09
C LYS A 494 29.60 8.46 -26.23
N ASP A 495 30.77 7.79 -26.19
CA ASP A 495 31.16 6.83 -27.24
C ASP A 495 30.20 5.64 -27.36
N TYR A 496 29.42 5.32 -26.31
CA TYR A 496 28.36 4.30 -26.42
C TYR A 496 27.35 4.61 -27.55
N LYS A 497 27.13 5.88 -27.91
CA LYS A 497 26.23 6.24 -29.03
C LYS A 497 26.76 5.78 -30.39
N LYS A 498 28.07 5.53 -30.50
CA LYS A 498 28.73 5.01 -31.70
C LYS A 498 28.84 3.48 -31.69
N SER A 499 28.47 2.83 -30.59
CA SER A 499 28.53 1.37 -30.49
C SER A 499 27.48 0.72 -31.39
N ARG A 500 27.82 -0.45 -31.94
CA ARG A 500 26.90 -1.25 -32.77
C ARG A 500 25.64 -1.62 -32.00
N GLU A 501 25.78 -1.89 -30.71
CA GLU A 501 24.69 -2.23 -29.80
C GLU A 501 23.66 -1.11 -29.70
N TYR A 502 24.11 0.14 -29.56
CA TYR A 502 23.22 1.30 -29.49
C TYR A 502 22.44 1.48 -30.80
N THR A 503 23.10 1.40 -31.95
CA THR A 503 22.44 1.51 -33.26
C THR A 503 21.44 0.38 -33.49
N ASN A 504 21.80 -0.86 -33.13
CA ASN A 504 20.89 -2.00 -33.24
C ASN A 504 19.66 -1.85 -32.35
N LEU A 505 19.84 -1.47 -31.08
CA LEU A 505 18.72 -1.24 -30.17
C LEU A 505 17.83 -0.09 -30.63
N LEU A 506 18.41 1.01 -31.13
CA LEU A 506 17.64 2.11 -31.69
C LEU A 506 16.77 1.66 -32.87
N GLY A 507 17.34 0.86 -33.78
CA GLY A 507 16.62 0.28 -34.91
C GLY A 507 15.53 -0.70 -34.50
N LEU A 508 15.80 -1.59 -33.54
CA LEU A 508 14.84 -2.58 -33.05
C LEU A 508 13.71 -1.92 -32.26
N TRP A 509 14.05 -1.01 -31.34
CA TRP A 509 13.08 -0.38 -30.44
C TRP A 509 12.26 0.69 -31.13
N ASN A 510 12.81 1.34 -32.15
CA ASN A 510 12.22 2.50 -32.82
C ASN A 510 11.71 3.56 -31.82
N SER A 511 12.43 3.71 -30.70
CA SER A 511 12.05 4.57 -29.58
C SER A 511 13.30 5.12 -28.90
N GLU A 512 13.66 6.35 -29.26
CA GLU A 512 14.77 7.08 -28.61
C GLU A 512 14.49 7.26 -27.11
N LYS A 513 13.23 7.48 -26.71
CA LYS A 513 12.82 7.64 -25.31
C LYS A 513 13.13 6.40 -24.46
N LEU A 514 12.89 5.19 -24.99
CA LEU A 514 13.18 3.95 -24.27
C LEU A 514 14.69 3.74 -24.12
N LEU A 515 15.45 4.08 -25.16
CA LEU A 515 16.91 4.00 -25.15
C LEU A 515 17.53 5.04 -24.20
N ASP A 516 17.00 6.26 -24.16
CA ASP A 516 17.39 7.29 -23.21
C ASP A 516 17.11 6.86 -21.77
N LEU A 517 15.94 6.26 -21.50
CA LEU A 517 15.62 5.71 -20.18
C LEU A 517 16.58 4.57 -19.81
N PHE A 518 16.90 3.67 -20.74
CA PHE A 518 17.89 2.62 -20.53
C PHE A 518 19.24 3.20 -20.12
N VAL A 519 19.78 4.14 -20.90
CA VAL A 519 21.05 4.80 -20.62
C VAL A 519 21.01 5.53 -19.27
N LEU A 520 19.92 6.23 -18.97
CA LEU A 520 19.75 6.95 -17.71
C LEU A 520 19.75 6.01 -16.49
N VAL A 521 19.10 4.84 -16.58
CA VAL A 521 19.13 3.81 -15.54
C VAL A 521 20.57 3.32 -15.32
N VAL A 522 21.28 2.95 -16.39
CA VAL A 522 22.68 2.48 -16.30
C VAL A 522 23.58 3.53 -15.67
N MET A 523 23.43 4.79 -16.07
CA MET A 523 24.23 5.91 -15.54
C MET A 523 24.01 6.10 -14.04
N TYR A 524 22.76 6.13 -13.59
CA TYR A 524 22.44 6.28 -12.16
C TYR A 524 22.88 5.07 -11.34
N GLU A 525 22.73 3.85 -11.87
CA GLU A 525 23.19 2.62 -11.21
C GLU A 525 24.69 2.69 -10.88
N LYS A 526 25.50 3.11 -11.85
CA LYS A 526 26.97 3.20 -11.71
C LYS A 526 27.38 4.36 -10.80
N ILE A 527 26.72 5.53 -10.87
CA ILE A 527 27.02 6.68 -9.99
C ILE A 527 26.69 6.36 -8.53
N LEU A 528 25.51 5.81 -8.27
CA LEU A 528 25.07 5.51 -6.92
C LEU A 528 25.77 4.26 -6.35
N GLN A 529 26.55 3.56 -7.18
CA GLN A 529 27.19 2.29 -6.82
C GLN A 529 26.17 1.32 -6.22
N VAL A 530 25.00 1.19 -6.85
CA VAL A 530 23.86 0.42 -6.33
C VAL A 530 24.31 -0.98 -5.91
N ASP A 531 25.13 -1.65 -6.72
CA ASP A 531 25.64 -2.98 -6.41
C ASP A 531 26.49 -3.07 -5.13
N LYS A 532 27.20 -1.99 -4.75
CA LYS A 532 27.99 -1.92 -3.50
C LYS A 532 27.12 -2.10 -2.25
N TYR A 533 25.86 -1.68 -2.35
CA TYR A 533 24.90 -1.60 -1.26
C TYR A 533 23.80 -2.65 -1.36
N SER A 534 23.91 -3.57 -2.32
CA SER A 534 22.89 -4.56 -2.63
C SER A 534 22.96 -5.76 -1.67
N ALA A 535 21.81 -6.41 -1.42
CA ALA A 535 21.76 -7.57 -0.54
C ALA A 535 22.60 -8.77 -1.04
N LYS A 536 23.01 -8.77 -2.31
CA LYS A 536 23.80 -9.86 -2.92
C LYS A 536 25.17 -10.09 -2.28
N ARG A 537 25.71 -9.07 -1.61
CA ARG A 537 27.04 -9.15 -0.98
C ARG A 537 27.03 -9.83 0.39
N TYR A 538 25.85 -10.06 0.96
CA TYR A 538 25.75 -10.69 2.28
C TYR A 538 25.73 -12.21 2.15
N ARG A 539 26.56 -12.89 2.94
CA ARG A 539 26.54 -14.36 3.04
C ARG A 539 25.35 -14.78 3.91
N LEU A 540 24.48 -15.61 3.34
CA LEU A 540 23.35 -16.20 4.04
C LEU A 540 23.66 -17.68 4.28
N ASP A 541 23.50 -18.11 5.54
CA ASP A 541 23.63 -19.52 5.89
C ASP A 541 22.28 -20.20 5.57
N PRO A 542 22.26 -21.42 5.00
CA PRO A 542 21.04 -22.05 4.51
C PRO A 542 19.91 -22.12 5.55
N VAL A 543 20.28 -22.28 6.83
CA VAL A 543 19.35 -22.48 7.95
C VAL A 543 18.97 -21.15 8.64
N SER A 544 19.64 -20.04 8.34
CA SER A 544 19.41 -18.78 9.06
C SER A 544 18.11 -18.06 8.63
N ASP A 545 17.33 -17.57 9.59
CA ASP A 545 16.20 -16.67 9.29
C ASP A 545 16.72 -15.32 8.75
N ILE A 546 16.30 -15.00 7.53
CA ILE A 546 16.65 -13.78 6.79
C ILE A 546 16.27 -12.53 7.60
N LEU A 547 15.07 -12.47 8.20
CA LEU A 547 14.63 -11.29 8.94
C LEU A 547 15.30 -11.19 10.31
N THR A 548 15.56 -12.31 10.97
CA THR A 548 16.37 -12.29 12.19
C THR A 548 17.79 -11.81 11.88
N LYS A 549 18.39 -12.22 10.76
CA LYS A 549 19.76 -11.80 10.37
C LYS A 549 19.80 -10.34 9.90
N PHE A 550 18.84 -9.92 9.08
CA PHE A 550 18.91 -8.69 8.28
C PHE A 550 17.73 -7.73 8.45
N GLY A 551 16.67 -8.10 9.16
CA GLY A 551 15.43 -7.34 9.32
C GLY A 551 15.35 -6.46 10.56
N LYS A 552 15.95 -6.88 11.69
CA LYS A 552 15.85 -6.17 12.98
C LYS A 552 17.10 -5.35 13.33
N ASN A 553 16.86 -4.19 13.94
CA ASN A 553 17.92 -3.33 14.48
C ASN A 553 18.49 -3.93 15.75
N THR A 554 19.75 -4.38 15.71
CA THR A 554 20.52 -4.71 16.92
C THR A 554 21.77 -3.82 16.99
N PRO A 555 22.15 -3.30 18.16
CA PRO A 555 23.22 -2.32 18.30
C PRO A 555 24.59 -2.78 17.77
N LEU A 556 24.80 -4.10 17.64
CA LEU A 556 26.05 -4.71 17.16
C LEU A 556 26.06 -5.04 15.65
N LYS A 557 24.94 -4.87 14.93
CA LYS A 557 24.87 -5.24 13.49
C LYS A 557 25.21 -4.07 12.58
N LYS A 558 26.04 -4.33 11.57
CA LYS A 558 26.28 -3.40 10.45
C LYS A 558 24.97 -3.21 9.67
N SER A 559 24.62 -1.96 9.37
CA SER A 559 23.45 -1.63 8.56
C SER A 559 23.59 -2.20 7.14
N ILE A 560 22.50 -2.75 6.62
CA ILE A 560 22.40 -3.22 5.24
C ILE A 560 21.83 -2.10 4.40
N GLN A 561 22.66 -1.51 3.54
CA GLN A 561 22.22 -0.35 2.76
C GLN A 561 21.07 -0.65 1.76
N ALA A 562 20.68 -1.92 1.59
CA ALA A 562 19.53 -2.45 0.86
C ALA A 562 19.12 -1.57 -0.33
N SER A 563 20.09 -1.28 -1.20
CA SER A 563 19.79 -0.70 -2.50
C SER A 563 18.97 -1.71 -3.32
N SER A 564 18.27 -1.25 -4.36
CA SER A 564 17.47 -2.16 -5.17
C SER A 564 18.33 -3.17 -5.94
N ILE A 565 17.66 -4.19 -6.47
CA ILE A 565 18.28 -5.08 -7.47
C ILE A 565 18.72 -4.22 -8.66
N THR A 566 19.84 -4.59 -9.27
CA THR A 566 20.42 -3.87 -10.41
C THR A 566 19.75 -4.24 -11.73
N LEU A 567 19.78 -3.34 -12.72
CA LEU A 567 19.35 -3.61 -14.09
C LEU A 567 20.09 -4.83 -14.65
N LEU A 568 21.39 -4.92 -14.41
CA LEU A 568 22.19 -6.04 -14.89
C LEU A 568 21.67 -7.39 -14.37
N THR A 569 21.26 -7.45 -13.10
CA THR A 569 20.65 -8.67 -12.53
C THR A 569 19.32 -8.99 -13.17
N TYR A 570 18.46 -7.99 -13.38
CA TYR A 570 17.22 -8.20 -14.11
C TYR A 570 17.47 -8.77 -15.52
N LEU A 571 18.39 -8.18 -16.29
CA LEU A 571 18.70 -8.62 -17.66
C LEU A 571 19.17 -10.08 -17.70
N TYR A 572 20.09 -10.47 -16.81
CA TYR A 572 20.56 -11.85 -16.74
C TYR A 572 19.48 -12.83 -16.27
N LEU A 573 18.66 -12.46 -15.29
CA LEU A 573 17.53 -13.29 -14.88
C LEU A 573 16.54 -13.48 -16.03
N LYS A 574 16.29 -12.42 -16.81
CA LYS A 574 15.36 -12.45 -17.94
C LYS A 574 15.88 -13.32 -19.07
N ILE A 575 17.15 -13.14 -19.48
CA ILE A 575 17.72 -13.90 -20.60
C ILE A 575 17.87 -15.39 -20.27
N SER A 576 18.10 -15.74 -19.00
CA SER A 576 18.24 -17.13 -18.55
C SER A 576 17.01 -18.01 -18.80
N LYS A 577 15.83 -17.40 -19.00
CA LYS A 577 14.58 -18.08 -19.32
C LYS A 577 14.52 -18.62 -20.75
N TYR A 578 15.41 -18.15 -21.62
CA TYR A 578 15.41 -18.52 -23.03
C TYR A 578 16.45 -19.62 -23.30
N PRO A 579 16.17 -20.58 -24.20
CA PRO A 579 17.18 -21.51 -24.69
C PRO A 579 18.28 -20.72 -25.41
N LEU A 580 19.51 -20.79 -24.89
CA LEU A 580 20.64 -20.02 -25.40
C LEU A 580 21.14 -20.62 -26.72
N SER A 581 21.08 -19.85 -27.81
CA SER A 581 21.79 -20.16 -29.07
C SER A 581 23.23 -19.64 -29.06
N THR A 582 23.56 -18.71 -28.15
CA THR A 582 24.91 -18.19 -27.91
C THR A 582 25.20 -18.16 -26.40
N PRO A 583 26.42 -18.51 -25.96
CA PRO A 583 26.78 -18.48 -24.53
C PRO A 583 26.71 -17.05 -23.98
N ILE A 584 26.11 -16.90 -22.80
CA ILE A 584 26.09 -15.65 -22.04
C ILE A 584 27.55 -15.27 -21.73
N GLN A 585 28.00 -14.07 -22.12
CA GLN A 585 29.32 -13.56 -21.71
C GLN A 585 29.43 -13.57 -20.17
N GLN A 586 30.58 -14.03 -19.65
CA GLN A 586 30.97 -14.10 -18.23
C GLN A 586 29.89 -13.61 -17.23
N ILE A 587 28.99 -14.54 -16.86
CA ILE A 587 27.99 -14.29 -15.81
C ILE A 587 28.76 -13.92 -14.54
N PRO A 588 28.43 -12.78 -13.88
CA PRO A 588 29.09 -12.44 -12.63
C PRO A 588 28.91 -13.55 -11.59
N ASP A 589 29.98 -13.91 -10.87
CA ASP A 589 29.96 -14.99 -9.85
C ASP A 589 28.82 -14.80 -8.83
N THR A 590 28.48 -13.55 -8.51
CA THR A 590 27.40 -13.19 -7.59
C THR A 590 26.00 -13.56 -8.10
N LEU A 591 25.83 -13.73 -9.42
CA LEU A 591 24.57 -14.06 -10.07
C LEU A 591 24.52 -15.50 -10.56
N TYR A 592 25.68 -16.14 -10.73
CA TYR A 592 25.80 -17.50 -11.24
C TYR A 592 24.87 -18.49 -10.52
N PRO A 593 24.78 -18.54 -9.17
CA PRO A 593 23.88 -19.47 -8.49
C PRO A 593 22.41 -19.32 -8.88
N ILE A 594 21.96 -18.07 -9.09
CA ILE A 594 20.55 -17.79 -9.39
C ILE A 594 20.25 -18.04 -10.87
N ILE A 595 21.23 -17.86 -11.75
CA ILE A 595 21.06 -18.04 -13.20
C ILE A 595 21.24 -19.50 -13.61
N ASN A 596 22.01 -20.29 -12.85
CA ASN A 596 22.37 -21.65 -13.24
C ASN A 596 21.15 -22.57 -13.40
N LYS A 597 21.13 -23.34 -14.51
CA LYS A 597 20.10 -24.33 -14.83
C LYS A 597 20.22 -25.61 -14.01
N ASP A 598 21.38 -25.93 -13.40
CA ASP A 598 21.50 -27.12 -12.53
C ASP A 598 20.56 -27.09 -11.31
N VAL A 599 20.03 -25.91 -10.98
CA VAL A 599 18.92 -25.73 -10.01
C VAL A 599 17.64 -26.46 -10.44
N ASP A 600 17.51 -26.83 -11.72
CA ASP A 600 16.37 -27.58 -12.27
C ASP A 600 16.21 -28.99 -11.68
N ASN A 601 17.23 -29.52 -10.99
CA ASN A 601 17.18 -30.80 -10.27
C ASN A 601 16.95 -30.63 -8.76
N SER A 602 16.77 -29.39 -8.27
CA SER A 602 16.53 -29.12 -6.85
C SER A 602 15.10 -29.52 -6.43
N PRO A 603 14.90 -30.07 -5.22
CA PRO A 603 13.57 -30.27 -4.64
C PRO A 603 12.80 -28.94 -4.47
N ASN A 604 13.51 -27.80 -4.41
CA ASN A 604 12.92 -26.47 -4.29
C ASN A 604 12.65 -25.78 -5.65
N LYS A 605 12.81 -26.48 -6.78
CA LYS A 605 12.70 -25.92 -8.14
C LYS A 605 11.45 -25.06 -8.34
N GLU A 606 10.26 -25.59 -8.01
CA GLU A 606 8.99 -24.88 -8.20
C GLU A 606 8.96 -23.57 -7.41
N LYS A 607 9.37 -23.60 -6.14
CA LYS A 607 9.45 -22.41 -5.26
C LYS A 607 10.42 -21.37 -5.82
N ILE A 608 11.60 -21.81 -6.26
CA ILE A 608 12.62 -20.94 -6.85
C ILE A 608 12.09 -20.27 -8.12
N ASN A 609 11.43 -21.03 -9.00
CA ASN A 609 10.87 -20.50 -10.25
C ASN A 609 9.74 -19.49 -9.98
N ILE A 610 8.88 -19.75 -9.00
CA ILE A 610 7.83 -18.82 -8.57
C ILE A 610 8.44 -17.50 -8.08
N LEU A 611 9.46 -17.54 -7.22
CA LEU A 611 10.13 -16.34 -6.71
C LEU A 611 10.91 -15.59 -7.80
N LYS A 612 11.57 -16.30 -8.72
CA LYS A 612 12.22 -15.70 -9.91
C LYS A 612 11.20 -14.99 -10.80
N ASN A 613 10.04 -15.60 -11.02
CA ASN A 613 8.95 -14.99 -11.78
C ASN A 613 8.44 -13.72 -11.10
N LEU A 614 8.25 -13.75 -9.77
CA LEU A 614 7.87 -12.57 -9.00
C LEU A 614 8.87 -11.42 -9.20
N LEU A 615 10.17 -11.66 -9.03
CA LEU A 615 11.20 -10.61 -9.20
C LEU A 615 11.20 -9.95 -10.58
N LEU A 616 10.82 -10.69 -11.63
CA LEU A 616 10.80 -10.19 -13.00
C LEU A 616 9.59 -9.30 -13.30
N PHE A 617 8.47 -9.49 -12.59
CA PHE A 617 7.23 -8.76 -12.85
C PHE A 617 6.86 -7.76 -11.75
N ILE A 618 7.35 -7.95 -10.52
CA ILE A 618 6.98 -7.11 -9.38
C ILE A 618 7.33 -5.65 -9.64
N THR A 619 6.32 -4.80 -9.61
CA THR A 619 6.43 -3.35 -9.78
C THR A 619 5.67 -2.65 -8.66
N PRO A 620 6.16 -1.50 -8.17
CA PRO A 620 5.34 -0.63 -7.34
C PRO A 620 4.20 -0.03 -8.16
N PRO A 621 3.18 0.58 -7.52
CA PRO A 621 2.20 1.36 -8.25
C PRO A 621 2.84 2.57 -8.94
N PHE A 622 2.36 2.94 -10.13
CA PHE A 622 2.97 3.94 -11.03
C PHE A 622 2.46 5.38 -10.84
N THR A 623 1.67 5.64 -9.80
CA THR A 623 0.99 6.94 -9.64
C THR A 623 1.13 7.49 -8.23
N LEU A 624 1.21 8.80 -8.11
CA LEU A 624 1.07 9.53 -6.85
C LEU A 624 0.04 10.63 -7.07
N ASN A 625 -1.01 10.64 -6.26
CA ASN A 625 -2.09 11.63 -6.36
C ASN A 625 -1.91 12.69 -5.29
N TYR A 626 -1.83 13.96 -5.68
CA TYR A 626 -1.94 15.12 -4.80
C TYR A 626 -3.32 15.73 -4.89
N THR A 627 -3.83 16.13 -3.73
CA THR A 627 -5.16 16.73 -3.61
C THR A 627 -5.07 18.26 -3.62
N TYR A 628 -4.12 18.84 -2.87
CA TYR A 628 -4.07 20.29 -2.64
C TYR A 628 -2.86 20.98 -3.28
N CYS A 629 -1.76 20.28 -3.54
CA CYS A 629 -0.52 20.83 -4.06
C CYS A 629 -0.38 20.51 -5.55
N ASN A 630 -0.42 21.54 -6.40
CA ASN A 630 -0.07 21.41 -7.80
C ASN A 630 1.44 21.72 -7.98
N THR A 631 2.22 20.67 -8.21
CA THR A 631 3.66 20.70 -8.45
C THR A 631 4.09 19.49 -9.27
N ASN A 632 5.22 19.62 -9.98
CA ASN A 632 5.86 18.55 -10.74
C ASN A 632 6.98 17.83 -9.95
N GLU A 633 7.18 18.17 -8.68
CA GLU A 633 8.21 17.57 -7.81
C GLU A 633 7.61 16.87 -6.58
N LEU A 634 8.39 15.96 -5.98
CA LEU A 634 8.02 15.37 -4.70
C LEU A 634 8.15 16.41 -3.59
N LEU A 635 7.10 16.57 -2.77
CA LEU A 635 7.14 17.44 -1.61
C LEU A 635 8.18 16.94 -0.60
N TYR A 636 8.77 17.83 0.16
CA TYR A 636 9.65 17.50 1.28
C TYR A 636 9.39 18.46 2.43
N ASN A 637 9.76 18.06 3.65
CA ASN A 637 9.58 18.93 4.80
C ASN A 637 10.56 20.12 4.75
N ILE A 638 10.02 21.27 4.39
CA ILE A 638 10.71 22.56 4.31
C ILE A 638 10.84 23.28 5.66
N PHE A 639 10.15 22.82 6.71
CA PHE A 639 10.04 23.54 7.97
C PHE A 639 11.10 23.08 8.97
N PRO A 640 11.86 24.01 9.60
CA PRO A 640 12.76 23.65 10.68
C PRO A 640 11.97 23.13 11.89
N GLY A 641 12.57 22.23 12.68
CA GLY A 641 11.89 21.54 13.79
C GLY A 641 11.19 22.48 14.78
N ARG A 642 11.77 23.63 15.11
CA ARG A 642 11.13 24.64 15.99
C ARG A 642 9.84 25.21 15.39
N LYS A 643 9.82 25.47 14.08
CA LYS A 643 8.64 25.99 13.38
C LYS A 643 7.56 24.91 13.25
N LEU A 644 7.98 23.66 13.01
CA LEU A 644 7.08 22.51 13.00
C LEU A 644 6.41 22.29 14.37
N PHE A 645 7.18 22.37 15.46
CA PHE A 645 6.66 22.28 16.83
C PHE A 645 5.71 23.44 17.17
N ARG A 646 5.98 24.65 16.68
CA ARG A 646 5.06 25.78 16.85
C ARG A 646 3.74 25.55 16.12
N ILE A 647 3.79 25.01 14.89
CA ILE A 647 2.58 24.69 14.11
C ILE A 647 1.76 23.62 14.84
N SER A 648 2.39 22.55 15.35
CA SER A 648 1.67 21.52 16.09
C SER A 648 0.97 22.04 17.33
N LEU A 649 1.52 23.05 18.01
CA LEU A 649 0.89 23.64 19.18
C LEU A 649 -0.17 24.67 18.79
N HIS A 650 0.13 25.66 17.95
CA HIS A 650 -0.74 26.84 17.76
C HIS A 650 -1.51 26.89 16.43
N SER A 651 -1.52 25.80 15.66
CA SER A 651 -2.06 25.73 14.31
C SER A 651 -1.35 26.64 13.29
N ALA A 652 -1.65 26.42 12.03
CA ALA A 652 -1.24 27.24 10.90
C ALA A 652 -2.45 27.69 10.07
N ASP A 653 -2.19 28.53 9.05
CA ASP A 653 -3.18 28.84 8.02
C ASP A 653 -3.49 27.61 7.14
N GLN A 654 -4.63 27.68 6.43
CA GLN A 654 -5.13 26.61 5.58
C GLN A 654 -4.13 26.11 4.54
N TYR A 655 -3.29 26.98 3.95
CA TYR A 655 -2.31 26.58 2.93
C TYR A 655 -1.27 25.63 3.51
N LYS A 656 -0.76 25.94 4.71
CA LYS A 656 0.22 25.09 5.39
C LYS A 656 -0.41 23.76 5.82
N LEU A 657 -1.62 23.77 6.35
CA LEU A 657 -2.33 22.54 6.75
C LEU A 657 -2.56 21.61 5.55
N ARG A 658 -3.01 22.16 4.43
CA ARG A 658 -3.20 21.41 3.18
C ARG A 658 -1.88 20.94 2.55
N PHE A 659 -0.80 21.71 2.68
CA PHE A 659 0.54 21.25 2.32
C PHE A 659 0.95 20.02 3.14
N PHE A 660 0.68 20.01 4.45
CA PHE A 660 1.01 18.85 5.29
C PHE A 660 0.23 17.60 4.90
N TYR A 661 -1.01 17.73 4.41
CA TYR A 661 -1.78 16.62 3.86
C TYR A 661 -1.04 15.94 2.69
N ASP A 662 -0.70 16.69 1.65
CA ASP A 662 0.02 16.09 0.51
C ASP A 662 1.45 15.69 0.88
N LEU A 663 2.10 16.36 1.83
CA LEU A 663 3.39 15.91 2.37
C LEU A 663 3.27 14.52 3.02
N GLY A 664 2.17 14.25 3.73
CA GLY A 664 1.85 12.92 4.26
C GLY A 664 1.71 11.87 3.16
N LYS A 665 1.05 12.22 2.04
CA LYS A 665 0.97 11.36 0.85
C LYS A 665 2.37 11.10 0.26
N THR A 666 3.21 12.12 0.13
CA THR A 666 4.57 11.96 -0.41
C THR A 666 5.46 11.09 0.49
N GLU A 667 5.41 11.26 1.81
CA GLU A 667 6.20 10.43 2.73
C GLU A 667 5.73 8.96 2.73
N SER A 668 4.43 8.73 2.57
CA SER A 668 3.89 7.36 2.41
C SER A 668 4.35 6.74 1.10
N PHE A 669 4.37 7.50 0.01
CA PHE A 669 4.95 7.06 -1.25
C PHE A 669 6.43 6.69 -1.11
N ARG A 670 7.24 7.54 -0.45
CA ARG A 670 8.65 7.23 -0.16
C ARG A 670 8.79 5.93 0.64
N TRP A 671 7.95 5.74 1.65
CA TRP A 671 7.96 4.52 2.46
C TRP A 671 7.58 3.29 1.63
N LEU A 672 6.51 3.38 0.84
CA LEU A 672 6.01 2.30 0.01
C LEU A 672 7.06 1.85 -1.00
N ILE A 673 7.71 2.79 -1.71
CA ILE A 673 8.79 2.45 -2.63
C ILE A 673 9.96 1.76 -1.92
N GLN A 674 10.31 2.20 -0.71
CA GLN A 674 11.34 1.53 0.08
C GLN A 674 10.93 0.14 0.55
N GLU A 675 9.66 -0.11 0.83
CA GLU A 675 9.15 -1.45 1.14
C GLU A 675 9.32 -2.39 -0.05
N TYR A 676 9.02 -1.95 -1.27
CA TYR A 676 9.27 -2.75 -2.47
C TYR A 676 10.74 -3.08 -2.67
N ILE A 677 11.63 -2.09 -2.49
CA ILE A 677 13.08 -2.30 -2.58
C ILE A 677 13.52 -3.38 -1.58
N LYS A 678 13.04 -3.30 -0.34
CA LYS A 678 13.39 -4.28 0.71
C LYS A 678 12.79 -5.65 0.45
N PHE A 679 11.57 -5.70 -0.04
CA PHE A 679 10.89 -6.93 -0.42
C PHE A 679 11.63 -7.67 -1.54
N GLU A 680 12.06 -6.96 -2.58
CA GLU A 680 12.86 -7.56 -3.65
C GLU A 680 14.20 -8.10 -3.15
N ASN A 681 14.86 -7.38 -2.24
CA ASN A 681 16.06 -7.90 -1.58
C ASN A 681 15.77 -9.15 -0.74
N TYR A 682 14.65 -9.19 -0.01
CA TYR A 682 14.21 -10.39 0.71
C TYR A 682 13.98 -11.56 -0.25
N VAL A 683 13.22 -11.35 -1.34
CA VAL A 683 12.93 -12.40 -2.33
C VAL A 683 14.22 -12.91 -2.96
N TYR A 684 15.15 -12.02 -3.30
CA TYR A 684 16.47 -12.39 -3.81
C TYR A 684 17.25 -13.28 -2.83
N LEU A 685 17.32 -12.87 -1.56
CA LEU A 685 17.99 -13.65 -0.51
C LEU A 685 17.29 -15.00 -0.28
N LYS A 686 15.95 -15.05 -0.37
CA LYS A 686 15.18 -16.28 -0.23
C LYS A 686 15.45 -17.26 -1.36
N ILE A 687 15.60 -16.77 -2.59
CA ILE A 687 16.02 -17.60 -3.73
C ILE A 687 17.40 -18.20 -3.48
N LEU A 688 18.37 -17.40 -3.03
CA LEU A 688 19.71 -17.90 -2.68
C LEU A 688 19.65 -18.96 -1.58
N GLN A 689 18.83 -18.74 -0.55
CA GLN A 689 18.64 -19.71 0.54
C GLN A 689 18.12 -21.06 0.02
N LEU A 690 17.14 -21.03 -0.88
CA LEU A 690 16.53 -22.24 -1.43
C LEU A 690 17.46 -23.00 -2.39
N ILE A 691 18.37 -22.28 -3.06
CA ILE A 691 19.40 -22.88 -3.93
C ILE A 691 20.49 -23.55 -3.10
N THR A 692 20.93 -22.93 -2.00
CA THR A 692 22.00 -23.49 -1.16
C THR A 692 21.53 -24.63 -0.26
N TYR A 693 20.23 -24.70 0.02
CA TYR A 693 19.66 -25.78 0.81
C TYR A 693 19.32 -26.99 -0.08
N ASN A 694 20.18 -28.01 -0.04
CA ASN A 694 19.89 -29.35 -0.59
C ASN A 694 19.36 -30.25 0.54
N SER A 695 18.16 -30.79 0.36
CA SER A 695 17.35 -31.42 1.41
C SER A 695 17.75 -32.86 1.77
N THR A 696 19.02 -33.24 1.70
CA THR A 696 19.42 -34.62 2.00
C THR A 696 19.66 -34.91 3.48
N ASP A 697 19.93 -33.90 4.32
CA ASP A 697 20.40 -34.15 5.70
C ASP A 697 19.48 -33.62 6.84
N ASN A 698 18.31 -33.04 6.53
CA ASN A 698 17.29 -32.74 7.54
C ASN A 698 15.92 -32.44 6.90
N PRO A 699 14.85 -33.19 7.20
CA PRO A 699 13.52 -32.94 6.62
C PRO A 699 12.88 -31.64 7.16
N ASP A 700 13.32 -31.18 8.32
CA ASP A 700 12.92 -29.90 8.89
C ASP A 700 13.83 -28.79 8.35
N PHE A 701 13.54 -28.33 7.13
CA PHE A 701 13.79 -26.92 6.82
C PHE A 701 13.15 -26.14 7.96
N PRO A 702 13.72 -25.03 8.48
CA PRO A 702 12.90 -24.09 9.22
C PRO A 702 11.87 -23.56 8.22
N VAL A 703 10.76 -24.30 8.04
CA VAL A 703 9.42 -23.74 7.85
C VAL A 703 9.49 -22.46 8.62
N ILE A 704 9.40 -21.32 7.93
CA ILE A 704 9.47 -19.97 8.50
C ILE A 704 8.98 -20.10 9.92
N SER A 705 9.90 -20.12 10.89
CA SER A 705 9.62 -20.73 12.19
C SER A 705 8.44 -19.96 12.74
N ASN A 706 7.27 -20.61 12.72
CA ASN A 706 6.03 -20.07 13.24
C ASN A 706 6.20 -20.07 14.77
N GLU A 707 7.06 -19.20 15.29
CA GLU A 707 7.07 -18.78 16.69
C GLU A 707 5.90 -17.84 16.99
N PHE A 708 5.00 -17.63 16.03
CA PHE A 708 3.68 -17.10 16.29
C PHE A 708 2.73 -18.29 16.35
N LYS A 709 2.59 -18.89 17.54
CA LYS A 709 1.41 -19.71 17.84
C LYS A 709 0.21 -18.78 17.69
N ASP A 710 -0.46 -18.86 16.54
CA ASP A 710 -1.77 -18.23 16.40
C ASP A 710 -2.71 -18.90 17.41
N ASP A 711 -3.59 -18.11 17.99
CA ASP A 711 -4.56 -18.61 18.95
C ASP A 711 -5.60 -19.41 18.19
N ASP A 712 -5.51 -20.75 18.24
CA ASP A 712 -6.43 -21.69 17.57
C ASP A 712 -7.90 -21.45 17.96
N SER A 713 -8.17 -20.71 19.05
CA SER A 713 -9.53 -20.34 19.45
C SER A 713 -10.15 -19.20 18.64
N LYS A 714 -9.36 -18.46 17.85
CA LYS A 714 -9.83 -17.30 17.08
C LYS A 714 -10.01 -17.63 15.60
N GLU A 715 -11.14 -17.20 15.05
CA GLU A 715 -11.44 -17.33 13.63
C GLU A 715 -10.40 -16.60 12.75
N PRO A 716 -9.94 -17.21 11.63
CA PRO A 716 -9.01 -16.58 10.71
C PRO A 716 -9.56 -15.30 10.07
N LEU A 717 -8.69 -14.31 9.83
CA LEU A 717 -9.08 -13.00 9.27
C LEU A 717 -9.84 -13.09 7.93
N HIS A 718 -9.50 -14.07 7.08
CA HIS A 718 -10.18 -14.25 5.79
C HIS A 718 -11.62 -14.74 5.94
N GLU A 719 -11.92 -15.56 6.94
CA GLU A 719 -13.29 -16.03 7.23
C GLU A 719 -14.14 -14.91 7.85
N VAL A 720 -13.57 -14.16 8.81
CA VAL A 720 -14.24 -12.97 9.38
C VAL A 720 -14.58 -11.95 8.28
N GLN A 721 -13.64 -11.71 7.35
CA GLN A 721 -13.88 -10.83 6.20
C GLN A 721 -14.92 -11.41 5.24
N LYS A 722 -14.90 -12.73 4.95
CA LYS A 722 -15.89 -13.41 4.09
C LYS A 722 -17.31 -13.16 4.60
N ASN A 723 -17.51 -13.31 5.91
CA ASN A 723 -18.80 -13.11 6.56
C ASN A 723 -19.25 -11.64 6.50
N LEU A 724 -18.34 -10.70 6.76
CA LEU A 724 -18.62 -9.25 6.66
C LEU A 724 -19.08 -8.86 5.24
N ILE A 725 -18.37 -9.34 4.22
CA ILE A 725 -18.68 -9.01 2.82
C ILE A 725 -19.99 -9.68 2.40
N ASN A 726 -20.21 -10.95 2.74
CA ASN A 726 -21.44 -11.65 2.40
C ASN A 726 -22.68 -10.92 2.98
N ASN A 727 -22.60 -10.51 4.24
CA ASN A 727 -23.63 -9.68 4.88
C ASN A 727 -23.82 -8.34 4.15
N THR A 728 -22.72 -7.71 3.72
CA THR A 728 -22.76 -6.45 2.95
C THR A 728 -23.44 -6.62 1.59
N LEU A 729 -23.13 -7.69 0.85
CA LEU A 729 -23.70 -7.93 -0.48
C LEU A 729 -25.20 -8.26 -0.39
N SER A 730 -25.64 -8.95 0.66
CA SER A 730 -27.08 -9.20 0.91
C SER A 730 -27.90 -7.91 1.10
N MET A 731 -27.23 -6.80 1.44
CA MET A 731 -27.81 -5.48 1.65
C MET A 731 -27.94 -4.64 0.36
N VAL A 732 -27.31 -5.08 -0.72
CA VAL A 732 -27.25 -4.41 -2.03
C VAL A 732 -28.19 -5.14 -3.01
N GLY A 733 -28.87 -4.38 -3.88
CA GLY A 733 -29.76 -4.93 -4.90
C GLY A 733 -29.01 -5.49 -6.12
N ASN A 734 -29.70 -6.29 -6.94
CA ASN A 734 -29.14 -7.03 -8.08
C ASN A 734 -28.85 -6.15 -9.33
N SER A 735 -28.67 -4.84 -9.19
CA SER A 735 -28.41 -3.94 -10.31
C SER A 735 -27.02 -4.18 -10.92
N PRO A 736 -26.85 -3.98 -12.24
CA PRO A 736 -25.55 -4.14 -12.88
C PRO A 736 -24.58 -3.05 -12.39
N LEU A 737 -23.56 -3.46 -11.65
CA LEU A 737 -22.44 -2.63 -11.24
C LEU A 737 -21.45 -2.48 -12.41
N GLU A 738 -20.60 -1.45 -12.37
CA GLU A 738 -19.58 -1.27 -13.39
C GLU A 738 -18.56 -2.40 -13.25
N SER A 739 -18.06 -2.92 -14.38
CA SER A 739 -17.09 -4.03 -14.37
C SER A 739 -15.70 -3.56 -14.81
N GLN A 740 -14.67 -4.30 -14.39
CA GLN A 740 -13.31 -4.10 -14.88
C GLN A 740 -13.27 -4.30 -16.40
N ILE A 741 -12.51 -3.46 -17.08
CA ILE A 741 -12.31 -3.61 -18.51
C ILE A 741 -11.40 -4.82 -18.76
N VAL A 742 -11.91 -5.76 -19.55
CA VAL A 742 -11.16 -6.92 -20.05
C VAL A 742 -10.88 -6.69 -21.53
N THR A 743 -9.89 -5.85 -21.85
CA THR A 743 -9.44 -5.64 -23.24
C THR A 743 -8.14 -6.39 -23.48
N ASP A 744 -8.00 -7.03 -24.65
CA ASP A 744 -6.78 -7.76 -25.03
C ASP A 744 -5.63 -6.81 -25.41
N SER A 745 -5.20 -5.97 -24.46
CA SER A 745 -4.09 -5.04 -24.62
C SER A 745 -2.80 -5.62 -24.04
N VAL A 746 -1.64 -5.13 -24.49
CA VAL A 746 -0.33 -5.50 -23.90
C VAL A 746 -0.26 -5.15 -22.40
N HIS A 747 -0.93 -4.08 -21.98
CA HIS A 747 -1.01 -3.62 -20.59
C HIS A 747 -1.83 -4.59 -19.73
N TYR A 748 -2.98 -5.04 -20.25
CA TYR A 748 -3.83 -6.00 -19.56
C TYR A 748 -3.18 -7.39 -19.47
N LYS A 749 -2.47 -7.81 -20.51
CA LYS A 749 -1.64 -9.04 -20.47
C LYS A 749 -0.52 -8.94 -19.43
N PHE A 750 0.15 -7.79 -19.31
CA PHE A 750 1.13 -7.55 -18.24
C PHE A 750 0.49 -7.67 -16.86
N PHE A 751 -0.63 -6.97 -16.64
CA PHE A 751 -1.41 -7.06 -15.40
C PHE A 751 -1.77 -8.52 -15.06
N LYS A 752 -2.24 -9.31 -16.03
CA LYS A 752 -2.52 -10.75 -15.83
C LYS A 752 -1.27 -11.55 -15.44
N LYS A 753 -0.12 -11.32 -16.08
CA LYS A 753 1.16 -11.98 -15.73
C LYS A 753 1.61 -11.60 -14.30
N LEU A 754 1.45 -10.33 -13.92
CA LEU A 754 1.76 -9.84 -12.57
C LEU A 754 0.83 -10.44 -11.51
N ASN A 755 -0.49 -10.39 -11.73
CA ASN A 755 -1.50 -10.99 -10.84
C ASN A 755 -1.25 -12.48 -10.63
N LEU A 756 -0.99 -13.23 -11.70
CA LEU A 756 -0.67 -14.66 -11.61
C LEU A 756 0.62 -14.91 -10.82
N SER A 757 1.65 -14.08 -11.00
CA SER A 757 2.91 -14.20 -10.26
C SER A 757 2.70 -13.98 -8.75
N VAL A 758 1.89 -12.99 -8.37
CA VAL A 758 1.50 -12.73 -6.98
C VAL A 758 0.73 -13.92 -6.40
N ARG A 759 -0.30 -14.43 -7.09
CA ARG A 759 -1.08 -15.58 -6.62
C ARG A 759 -0.24 -16.85 -6.46
N ASN A 760 0.65 -17.15 -7.40
CA ASN A 760 1.58 -18.28 -7.27
C ASN A 760 2.51 -18.12 -6.06
N CYS A 761 2.95 -16.91 -5.73
CA CYS A 761 3.73 -16.68 -4.51
C CYS A 761 2.93 -16.93 -3.24
N ILE A 762 1.66 -16.51 -3.19
CA ILE A 762 0.76 -16.81 -2.07
C ILE A 762 0.60 -18.33 -1.92
N LEU A 763 0.33 -19.03 -3.02
CA LEU A 763 0.19 -20.49 -3.04
C LEU A 763 1.47 -21.21 -2.61
N SER A 764 2.65 -20.68 -2.97
CA SER A 764 3.93 -21.29 -2.57
C SER A 764 4.26 -21.15 -1.08
N ASN A 765 3.57 -20.25 -0.36
CA ASN A 765 3.82 -19.88 1.04
C ASN A 765 5.32 -19.61 1.33
N CYS A 766 6.04 -19.01 0.37
CA CYS A 766 7.50 -18.78 0.45
C CYS A 766 7.87 -17.40 1.02
N ILE A 767 6.87 -16.55 1.24
CA ILE A 767 7.06 -15.16 1.62
C ILE A 767 6.80 -15.01 3.11
N ASP A 768 7.71 -14.31 3.78
CA ASP A 768 7.56 -14.04 5.20
C ASP A 768 6.33 -13.13 5.45
N PRO A 769 5.53 -13.42 6.48
CA PRO A 769 4.34 -12.63 6.80
C PRO A 769 4.61 -11.12 6.92
N HIS A 770 5.81 -10.67 7.33
CA HIS A 770 6.14 -9.24 7.42
C HIS A 770 6.02 -8.48 6.07
N PHE A 771 6.02 -9.19 4.93
CA PHE A 771 5.84 -8.64 3.59
C PHE A 771 4.49 -9.00 2.93
N SER A 772 3.64 -9.79 3.58
CA SER A 772 2.34 -10.22 3.01
C SER A 772 1.44 -9.03 2.63
N HIS A 773 1.57 -7.91 3.35
CA HIS A 773 0.85 -6.67 3.07
C HIS A 773 1.05 -6.19 1.62
N ILE A 774 2.19 -6.48 0.99
CA ILE A 774 2.42 -6.13 -0.41
C ILE A 774 1.38 -6.79 -1.31
N PHE A 775 1.00 -8.03 -1.04
CA PHE A 775 0.01 -8.76 -1.83
C PHE A 775 -1.41 -8.24 -1.65
N THR A 776 -1.65 -7.31 -0.71
CA THR A 776 -2.93 -6.58 -0.63
C THR A 776 -3.04 -5.47 -1.67
N HIS A 777 -1.91 -5.04 -2.27
CA HIS A 777 -1.90 -3.79 -3.01
C HIS A 777 -2.82 -3.80 -4.24
N SER A 778 -3.60 -2.74 -4.40
CA SER A 778 -4.72 -2.72 -5.35
C SER A 778 -4.32 -2.89 -6.83
N HIS A 779 -3.10 -2.53 -7.23
CA HIS A 779 -2.63 -2.72 -8.61
C HIS A 779 -2.37 -4.18 -8.99
N PHE A 780 -2.32 -5.12 -8.05
CA PHE A 780 -2.26 -6.54 -8.39
C PHE A 780 -3.64 -7.14 -8.72
N TRP A 781 -4.71 -6.41 -8.40
CA TRP A 781 -6.08 -6.94 -8.39
C TRP A 781 -7.07 -6.10 -9.21
N ASN A 782 -6.78 -4.82 -9.39
CA ASN A 782 -7.63 -3.88 -10.11
C ASN A 782 -6.87 -3.22 -11.26
N TYR A 783 -7.19 -3.64 -12.48
CA TYR A 783 -6.58 -3.14 -13.71
C TYR A 783 -6.92 -1.66 -13.97
N ASN A 784 -8.20 -1.31 -13.88
CA ASN A 784 -8.72 0.03 -14.24
C ASN A 784 -8.08 1.14 -13.39
N LYS A 785 -7.77 0.85 -12.13
CA LYS A 785 -7.23 1.86 -11.21
C LYS A 785 -5.79 2.28 -11.53
N HIS A 786 -4.97 1.41 -12.14
CA HIS A 786 -3.51 1.62 -12.19
C HIS A 786 -2.85 1.50 -13.57
N PHE A 787 -3.42 0.72 -14.48
CA PHE A 787 -2.78 0.39 -15.77
C PHE A 787 -3.44 1.03 -16.99
N LYS A 788 -4.52 1.79 -16.77
CA LYS A 788 -5.15 2.62 -17.81
C LYS A 788 -4.65 4.07 -17.81
N ILE A 789 -3.77 4.41 -16.86
CA ILE A 789 -3.02 5.67 -16.75
C ILE A 789 -1.79 5.56 -17.64
#